data_AF-A0A8T2JR07-F1
#
_entry.id   AF-A0A8T2JR07-F1
#
_cell.length_a   1.000
_cell.length_b   1.000
_cell.length_c   1.000
_cell.angle_alpha   90.00
_cell.angle_beta   90.00
_cell.angle_gamma   90.00
#
_symmetry.space_group_name_H-M   'P 1'
#
loop_
_entity.id
_entity.type
_entity.pdbx_description
1 polymer ?
#
loop_
_entity_poly.entity_id
_entity_poly.type
_entity_poly.pdbx_seq_one_letter_code
_entity_poly.pdbx_strand_id
1 'polypeptide(L)'
;MSSATSYPALCCCRRPLRSRPQNVNHTHPLPPLPPDPASASSYHLYRLHHFHLGLELRQETREMAGCLVLEFSCLMAGGPLLVLDMHPAMRVSSVRCRRTGGRDGNLKESPCSLDNRSISPSKDACSRTSEEPVGADASEAEDCLDLTEPPCSPQTSDCLWYVTSDSPIPSQSSPRCSPVMMPLDLSVSGSIATGSLSSASPVGTSFTDRPCSPFNGHSPSPAFPRSPVCLNPESSLSTLPPPIEMSSHFSSCYYYSPDFMFPVPDGNSVTFASNPHFPIKDHQPSNFGSPCMLHSANNSMPPYSTCCFPLDFRVEDFTDYGSALNISVPENLQRNEMFQVIVHYITGEGPAVWWLDPELSYGGSKLFVFTQGHSVCNRSFFPCFDTPAVKCTYSASVKAPAGIQVLMSCSHSYFTEESGIHHFYMEHPVPAYLVALTAGHLFPADIGPRSRVWAEPCMLQLAVGKLSGRVEQWLQAAESLYGPYIWGRYDIVFLPPSFPIVAMENPCLTFVICSILDSEDFLLIDVIHEIAHGWFGNAVTNASWEEMWLSEGLATYAQRRITTRVYGAAFTSLETTFRLEALHRQIRILGQDTPLSRLQAKLEPGVNPSNLMNLFTYEKGFCFVHYLSQLCGDPDHFDAFLRVSIFAIN
;
A
#
# COMPACT_ATOMS: atom_id res chain seq x y z
N MET A 1 -10.03 -45.43 -61.13
CA MET A 1 -9.81 -43.98 -61.32
C MET A 1 -11.04 -43.27 -60.76
N SER A 2 -10.97 -42.26 -59.90
CA SER A 2 -9.81 -41.71 -59.16
C SER A 2 -10.28 -41.24 -57.77
N SER A 3 -9.39 -41.43 -56.79
CA SER A 3 -9.50 -41.04 -55.38
C SER A 3 -10.11 -39.66 -55.10
N ALA A 4 -11.00 -39.61 -54.10
CA ALA A 4 -11.18 -38.40 -53.29
C ALA A 4 -10.00 -38.27 -52.31
N THR A 5 -9.39 -37.09 -52.24
CA THR A 5 -8.33 -36.76 -51.27
C THR A 5 -8.71 -35.50 -50.50
N SER A 6 -9.13 -35.68 -49.25
CA SER A 6 -9.22 -34.59 -48.28
C SER A 6 -7.81 -34.20 -47.80
N TYR A 7 -7.42 -32.94 -47.95
CA TYR A 7 -6.21 -32.42 -47.31
C TYR A 7 -6.49 -32.18 -45.82
N PRO A 8 -5.70 -32.74 -44.88
CA PRO A 8 -5.87 -32.49 -43.46
C PRO A 8 -5.26 -31.13 -43.07
N ALA A 9 -6.00 -30.35 -42.27
CA ALA A 9 -5.44 -29.19 -41.59
C ALA A 9 -4.38 -29.64 -40.57
N LEU A 10 -3.16 -29.13 -40.70
CA LEU A 10 -2.04 -29.45 -39.80
C LEU A 10 -2.21 -28.73 -38.45
N CYS A 11 -2.91 -29.37 -37.53
CA CYS A 11 -2.91 -28.99 -36.12
C CYS A 11 -1.66 -29.57 -35.43
N CYS A 12 -0.67 -28.74 -35.10
CA CYS A 12 0.57 -29.16 -34.45
C CYS A 12 0.43 -29.60 -32.97
N CYS A 13 -0.80 -29.68 -32.44
CA CYS A 13 -1.07 -29.80 -30.99
C CYS A 13 -1.79 -31.11 -30.60
N ARG A 14 -1.34 -32.27 -31.11
CA ARG A 14 -1.72 -33.58 -30.54
C ARG A 14 -0.53 -34.56 -30.47
N ARG A 15 0.17 -34.57 -29.32
CA ARG A 15 0.80 -35.81 -28.85
C ARG A 15 -0.30 -36.73 -28.30
N PRO A 16 -0.28 -38.04 -28.58
CA PRO A 16 -1.24 -38.95 -27.98
C PRO A 16 -1.04 -39.02 -26.47
N LEU A 17 -2.14 -39.14 -25.72
CA LEU A 17 -2.14 -39.40 -24.28
C LEU A 17 -1.37 -40.70 -24.01
N ARG A 18 -0.13 -40.57 -23.53
CA ARG A 18 0.59 -41.69 -22.91
C ARG A 18 -0.07 -42.03 -21.58
N SER A 19 -0.09 -43.33 -21.29
CA SER A 19 -0.59 -43.93 -20.05
C SER A 19 -0.17 -43.16 -18.78
N ARG A 20 -1.06 -43.13 -17.78
CA ARG A 20 -0.88 -42.59 -16.41
C ARG A 20 0.60 -42.45 -16.01
N PRO A 21 1.10 -41.23 -15.73
CA PRO A 21 2.38 -41.11 -15.03
C PRO A 21 2.23 -41.75 -13.65
N GLN A 22 3.23 -42.54 -13.26
CA GLN A 22 3.44 -42.92 -11.86
C GLN A 22 3.70 -41.64 -11.04
N ASN A 23 3.49 -41.67 -9.73
CA ASN A 23 3.82 -40.55 -8.84
C ASN A 23 5.30 -40.18 -8.97
N VAL A 24 5.61 -39.13 -9.73
CA VAL A 24 6.91 -38.48 -9.72
C VAL A 24 6.77 -37.24 -8.84
N ASN A 25 7.37 -37.28 -7.65
CA ASN A 25 7.58 -36.09 -6.83
C ASN A 25 8.55 -35.17 -7.59
N HIS A 26 8.03 -34.28 -8.43
CA HIS A 26 8.80 -33.22 -9.06
C HIS A 26 9.05 -32.08 -8.05
N THR A 27 9.85 -32.36 -7.03
CA THR A 27 10.58 -31.33 -6.28
C THR A 27 11.75 -30.84 -7.13
N HIS A 28 11.46 -30.24 -8.28
CA HIS A 28 12.39 -29.30 -8.90
C HIS A 28 12.15 -27.96 -8.21
N PRO A 29 13.14 -27.38 -7.52
CA PRO A 29 13.05 -25.99 -7.10
C PRO A 29 12.78 -25.14 -8.33
N LEU A 30 11.83 -24.22 -8.23
CA LEU A 30 11.73 -23.15 -9.22
C LEU A 30 13.11 -22.44 -9.28
N PRO A 31 13.59 -22.07 -10.47
CA PRO A 31 14.82 -21.29 -10.56
C PRO A 31 14.66 -20.01 -9.72
N PRO A 32 15.73 -19.53 -9.05
CA PRO A 32 15.65 -18.28 -8.31
C PRO A 32 15.17 -17.17 -9.25
N LEU A 33 14.25 -16.35 -8.75
CA LEU A 33 13.80 -15.14 -9.46
C LEU A 33 15.03 -14.30 -9.85
N PRO A 34 15.06 -13.72 -11.06
CA PRO A 34 16.12 -12.78 -11.42
C PRO A 34 16.09 -11.59 -10.43
N PRO A 35 17.25 -10.97 -10.14
CA PRO A 35 17.29 -9.80 -9.28
C PRO A 35 16.45 -8.67 -9.89
N ASP A 36 15.72 -7.95 -9.03
CA ASP A 36 14.87 -6.84 -9.42
C ASP A 36 15.74 -5.67 -9.90
N PRO A 37 15.66 -5.24 -11.19
CA PRO A 37 16.51 -4.17 -11.71
C PRO A 37 16.24 -2.80 -11.08
N ALA A 38 15.14 -2.66 -10.31
CA ALA A 38 14.78 -1.43 -9.60
C ALA A 38 15.23 -1.38 -8.13
N SER A 39 15.85 -2.45 -7.60
CA SER A 39 16.27 -2.54 -6.20
C SER A 39 17.74 -2.98 -6.09
N ALA A 40 18.52 -2.26 -5.29
CA ALA A 40 19.88 -2.63 -4.92
C ALA A 40 19.91 -3.64 -3.76
N SER A 41 18.78 -3.84 -3.08
CA SER A 41 18.76 -4.56 -1.80
C SER A 41 19.12 -6.04 -1.87
N SER A 42 19.73 -6.55 -0.80
CA SER A 42 20.19 -7.94 -0.70
C SER A 42 19.13 -8.91 -0.13
N TYR A 43 17.87 -8.71 -0.52
CA TYR A 43 16.72 -9.51 -0.08
C TYR A 43 16.81 -11.02 -0.39
N HIS A 44 17.67 -11.40 -1.34
CA HIS A 44 17.98 -12.79 -1.65
C HIS A 44 18.94 -13.45 -0.63
N LEU A 45 19.65 -12.67 0.20
CA LEU A 45 20.55 -13.14 1.26
C LEU A 45 19.91 -13.13 2.65
N TYR A 46 18.93 -12.24 2.89
CA TYR A 46 18.27 -12.08 4.19
C TYR A 46 16.76 -12.07 4.05
N ARG A 47 16.07 -12.76 4.95
CA ARG A 47 14.62 -12.63 5.12
C ARG A 47 14.33 -11.56 6.18
N LEU A 48 13.58 -10.54 5.79
CA LEU A 48 12.94 -9.60 6.71
C LEU A 48 11.65 -10.24 7.24
N HIS A 49 11.48 -10.32 8.55
CA HIS A 49 10.27 -10.90 9.17
C HIS A 49 9.29 -9.83 9.63
N HIS A 50 9.82 -8.79 10.28
CA HIS A 50 9.08 -7.66 10.81
C HIS A 50 9.94 -6.39 10.78
N PHE A 51 9.31 -5.22 10.78
CA PHE A 51 10.01 -3.97 11.13
C PHE A 51 9.16 -3.07 12.03
N HIS A 52 9.82 -2.34 12.93
CA HIS A 52 9.22 -1.28 13.73
C HIS A 52 9.70 0.10 13.25
N LEU A 53 8.76 1.00 12.99
CA LEU A 53 9.01 2.36 12.53
C LEU A 53 8.68 3.38 13.63
N GLY A 54 9.67 3.79 14.41
CA GLY A 54 9.53 4.88 15.37
C GLY A 54 9.76 6.23 14.68
N LEU A 55 8.77 7.13 14.69
CA LEU A 55 8.82 8.44 14.02
C LEU A 55 8.50 9.60 14.97
N GLU A 56 9.17 10.72 14.77
CA GLU A 56 8.80 12.02 15.34
C GLU A 56 8.64 13.03 14.20
N LEU A 57 7.42 13.56 14.04
CA LEU A 57 7.10 14.59 13.04
C LEU A 57 7.53 15.97 13.56
N ARG A 58 8.41 16.66 12.81
CA ARG A 58 8.96 17.97 13.18
C ARG A 58 8.46 19.02 12.19
N GLN A 59 7.36 19.65 12.56
CA GLN A 59 6.66 20.62 11.72
C GLN A 59 7.54 21.83 11.37
N GLU A 60 8.36 22.29 12.31
CA GLU A 60 9.20 23.48 12.17
C GLU A 60 10.33 23.31 11.16
N THR A 61 10.80 22.06 10.95
CA THR A 61 11.87 21.75 9.99
C THR A 61 11.38 21.02 8.73
N ARG A 62 10.09 20.63 8.65
CA ARG A 62 9.53 19.73 7.61
C ARG A 62 10.32 18.43 7.51
N GLU A 63 10.66 17.84 8.66
CA GLU A 63 11.41 16.59 8.76
C GLU A 63 10.69 15.56 9.62
N MET A 64 10.94 14.29 9.32
CA MET A 64 10.67 13.17 10.21
C MET A 64 11.99 12.62 10.74
N ALA A 65 12.15 12.56 12.06
CA ALA A 65 13.23 11.82 12.69
C ALA A 65 12.79 10.36 12.89
N GLY A 66 13.57 9.42 12.37
CA GLY A 66 13.25 8.00 12.32
C GLY A 66 14.20 7.12 13.14
N CYS A 67 13.60 6.13 13.80
CA CYS A 67 14.26 4.98 14.42
C CYS A 67 13.62 3.72 13.84
N LEU A 68 14.25 3.14 12.83
CA LEU A 68 13.80 1.91 12.18
C LEU A 68 14.49 0.70 12.83
N VAL A 69 13.72 -0.28 13.27
CA VAL A 69 14.22 -1.58 13.74
C VAL A 69 13.77 -2.66 12.76
N LEU A 70 14.71 -3.34 12.12
CA LEU A 70 14.46 -4.41 11.14
C LEU A 70 14.83 -5.77 11.75
N GLU A 71 13.94 -6.76 11.66
CA GLU A 71 14.18 -8.12 12.15
C GLU A 71 14.54 -9.08 11.01
N PHE A 72 15.78 -9.54 10.97
CA PHE A 72 16.32 -10.35 9.87
C PHE A 72 16.70 -11.77 10.31
N SER A 73 16.70 -12.68 9.33
CA SER A 73 17.45 -13.94 9.38
C SER A 73 18.24 -14.21 8.11
N CYS A 74 19.46 -14.73 8.22
CA CYS A 74 20.29 -15.09 7.07
C CYS A 74 19.75 -16.31 6.31
N LEU A 75 19.46 -16.17 5.02
CA LEU A 75 19.03 -17.27 4.13
C LEU A 75 20.20 -18.17 3.71
N MET A 76 21.41 -17.60 3.67
CA MET A 76 22.69 -18.26 3.39
C MET A 76 23.70 -17.91 4.49
N ALA A 77 24.63 -18.82 4.80
CA ALA A 77 25.72 -18.53 5.73
C ALA A 77 26.78 -17.65 5.05
N GLY A 78 27.34 -16.68 5.80
CA GLY A 78 28.49 -15.89 5.33
C GLY A 78 28.18 -14.79 4.31
N GLY A 79 26.96 -14.20 4.34
CA GLY A 79 26.73 -12.89 3.71
C GLY A 79 27.29 -11.78 4.61
N PRO A 80 28.32 -11.01 4.20
CA PRO A 80 28.93 -9.98 5.07
C PRO A 80 28.23 -8.62 4.95
N LEU A 81 27.37 -8.44 3.93
CA LEU A 81 26.81 -7.15 3.56
C LEU A 81 25.28 -7.24 3.48
N LEU A 82 24.60 -6.46 4.32
CA LEU A 82 23.17 -6.17 4.19
C LEU A 82 23.05 -4.89 3.35
N VAL A 83 22.24 -4.91 2.31
CA VAL A 83 21.99 -3.75 1.45
C VAL A 83 20.52 -3.40 1.54
N LEU A 84 20.21 -2.17 1.94
CA LEU A 84 18.86 -1.60 1.92
C LEU A 84 18.79 -0.56 0.79
N ASP A 85 17.64 -0.45 0.14
CA ASP A 85 17.33 0.69 -0.72
C ASP A 85 17.09 1.93 0.15
N MET A 86 17.69 3.06 -0.24
CA MET A 86 17.40 4.38 0.33
C MET A 86 17.37 5.46 -0.78
N HIS A 87 17.16 6.72 -0.40
CA HIS A 87 17.17 7.87 -1.32
C HIS A 87 18.08 9.00 -0.81
N PRO A 88 18.75 9.80 -1.67
CA PRO A 88 19.59 10.92 -1.26
C PRO A 88 18.91 12.01 -0.41
N ALA A 89 17.57 12.08 -0.41
CA ALA A 89 16.79 12.97 0.47
C ALA A 89 16.86 12.56 1.96
N MET A 90 17.37 11.36 2.26
CA MET A 90 17.49 10.83 3.61
C MET A 90 18.92 10.91 4.14
N ARG A 91 19.05 11.18 5.44
CA ARG A 91 20.34 11.19 6.15
C ARG A 91 20.36 10.14 7.25
N VAL A 92 21.12 9.06 7.04
CA VAL A 92 21.42 8.07 8.08
C VAL A 92 22.46 8.64 9.05
N SER A 93 22.19 8.52 10.35
CA SER A 93 23.03 9.06 11.44
C SER A 93 23.81 7.98 12.18
N SER A 94 23.22 6.79 12.36
CA SER A 94 23.93 5.61 12.85
C SER A 94 23.18 4.33 12.50
N VAL A 95 23.93 3.24 12.37
CA VAL A 95 23.41 1.88 12.24
C VAL A 95 23.98 1.04 13.40
N ARG A 96 23.15 0.18 14.00
CA ARG A 96 23.55 -0.72 15.09
C ARG A 96 22.95 -2.11 14.89
N CYS A 97 23.57 -3.11 15.49
CA CYS A 97 23.07 -4.48 15.53
C CYS A 97 22.69 -4.89 16.95
N ARG A 98 21.67 -5.74 17.09
CA ARG A 98 21.34 -6.48 18.31
C ARG A 98 21.09 -7.94 17.91
N ARG A 99 21.84 -8.90 18.48
CA ARG A 99 21.50 -10.32 18.33
C ARG A 99 20.36 -10.67 19.28
N THR A 100 19.36 -11.37 18.77
CA THR A 100 18.36 -12.04 19.61
C THR A 100 18.97 -13.36 20.07
N GLY A 101 19.35 -13.42 21.35
CA GLY A 101 20.06 -14.57 21.92
C GLY A 101 19.30 -15.88 21.69
N GLY A 102 20.03 -16.91 21.24
CA GLY A 102 19.47 -18.26 21.13
C GLY A 102 19.03 -18.79 22.50
N ARG A 103 18.06 -19.72 22.51
CA ARG A 103 17.69 -20.48 23.70
C ARG A 103 18.81 -21.46 24.08
N ASP A 104 19.85 -20.97 24.74
CA ASP A 104 20.70 -21.83 25.56
C ASP A 104 19.95 -22.14 26.86
N GLY A 105 19.47 -23.39 26.97
CA GLY A 105 18.92 -23.90 28.21
C GLY A 105 20.00 -24.01 29.29
N ASN A 106 19.59 -23.85 30.56
CA ASN A 106 20.45 -23.90 31.76
C ASN A 106 21.36 -22.70 32.04
N LEU A 107 20.77 -21.50 32.12
CA LEU A 107 21.08 -20.59 33.24
C LEU A 107 19.79 -20.16 33.93
N LYS A 108 19.61 -20.57 35.18
CA LYS A 108 18.58 -19.99 36.07
C LYS A 108 19.10 -18.65 36.57
N GLU A 109 18.67 -17.55 35.97
CA GLU A 109 18.83 -16.24 36.60
C GLU A 109 17.73 -16.04 37.66
N SER A 110 18.15 -15.85 38.90
CA SER A 110 17.29 -15.45 40.02
C SER A 110 16.96 -13.95 39.93
N PRO A 111 15.76 -13.51 40.34
CA PRO A 111 15.38 -12.11 40.27
C PRO A 111 16.27 -11.24 41.18
N CYS A 112 16.91 -10.22 40.60
CA CYS A 112 17.75 -9.28 41.34
C CYS A 112 16.92 -8.42 42.30
N SER A 113 17.31 -8.42 43.58
CA SER A 113 16.76 -7.56 44.62
C SER A 113 17.21 -6.11 44.46
N LEU A 114 16.29 -5.16 44.69
CA LEU A 114 16.57 -3.73 44.74
C LEU A 114 17.39 -3.38 46.00
N ASP A 115 18.69 -3.20 45.85
CA ASP A 115 19.57 -2.77 46.94
C ASP A 115 19.53 -1.24 47.11
N ASN A 116 18.96 -0.79 48.21
CA ASN A 116 18.55 0.60 48.40
C ASN A 116 19.60 1.37 49.25
N ARG A 117 20.61 2.00 48.61
CA ARG A 117 21.58 2.87 49.30
C ARG A 117 21.85 4.22 48.63
N SER A 118 20.95 5.14 48.94
CA SER A 118 21.22 6.50 49.44
C SER A 118 22.25 7.39 48.73
N ILE A 119 21.72 8.40 48.04
CA ILE A 119 22.38 9.71 47.88
C ILE A 119 22.52 10.38 49.27
N SER A 120 23.67 10.98 49.55
CA SER A 120 23.92 11.76 50.77
C SER A 120 23.58 13.25 50.59
N PRO A 121 22.84 13.88 51.52
CA PRO A 121 22.88 15.31 51.74
C PRO A 121 23.77 15.65 52.96
N SER A 122 24.50 16.76 52.89
CA SER A 122 25.27 17.29 54.01
C SER A 122 24.40 18.21 54.89
N LYS A 123 24.37 17.95 56.20
CA LYS A 123 24.70 18.91 57.29
C LYS A 123 24.10 18.55 58.67
N ASP A 124 24.92 18.83 59.69
CA ASP A 124 24.60 19.36 61.02
C ASP A 124 23.68 18.59 62.01
N ALA A 125 24.36 17.82 62.88
CA ALA A 125 24.33 17.91 64.36
C ALA A 125 23.13 17.44 65.23
N CYS A 126 23.52 16.91 66.40
CA CYS A 126 22.79 16.76 67.68
C CYS A 126 21.77 15.60 67.92
N SER A 127 22.33 14.47 68.39
CA SER A 127 22.17 13.94 69.77
C SER A 127 20.87 13.31 70.30
N ARG A 128 21.04 12.15 70.99
CA ARG A 128 20.16 11.53 72.02
C ARG A 128 18.82 10.93 71.51
N THR A 129 18.22 9.86 72.07
CA THR A 129 18.62 8.88 73.11
C THR A 129 17.83 7.57 72.93
N SER A 130 18.30 6.50 73.58
CA SER A 130 17.62 5.22 73.93
C SER A 130 16.09 5.20 74.04
N GLU A 131 15.45 4.10 73.61
CA GLU A 131 14.88 3.06 74.51
C GLU A 131 14.28 1.84 73.75
N GLU A 132 14.28 0.69 74.42
CA GLU A 132 13.69 -0.64 74.11
C GLU A 132 12.84 -1.02 75.37
N PRO A 133 12.19 -2.21 75.55
CA PRO A 133 11.78 -3.31 74.64
C PRO A 133 10.33 -3.88 74.94
N VAL A 134 10.06 -5.13 74.49
CA VAL A 134 9.07 -6.15 74.98
C VAL A 134 7.60 -6.03 74.50
N GLY A 135 6.90 -7.09 74.04
CA GLY A 135 7.30 -8.49 73.74
C GLY A 135 6.11 -9.50 73.68
N ALA A 136 6.39 -10.78 73.35
CA ALA A 136 5.52 -12.00 73.41
C ALA A 136 4.29 -12.08 72.46
N ASP A 137 3.84 -13.20 71.86
CA ASP A 137 4.18 -14.66 71.86
C ASP A 137 4.14 -15.18 70.38
N ALA A 138 4.90 -16.18 69.88
CA ALA A 138 4.97 -17.64 70.17
C ALA A 138 3.64 -18.41 69.88
N SER A 139 3.57 -19.57 69.19
CA SER A 139 4.56 -20.49 68.59
C SER A 139 3.90 -21.53 67.63
N GLU A 140 4.63 -22.02 66.61
CA GLU A 140 4.84 -23.44 66.14
C GLU A 140 3.68 -24.50 66.11
N ALA A 141 3.65 -25.55 65.26
CA ALA A 141 4.38 -25.95 64.03
C ALA A 141 3.75 -27.24 63.39
N GLU A 142 3.98 -27.46 62.08
CA GLU A 142 3.97 -28.74 61.29
C GLU A 142 2.70 -29.66 61.29
N ASP A 143 2.43 -30.55 60.31
CA ASP A 143 3.31 -31.42 59.48
C ASP A 143 2.68 -31.82 58.09
N CYS A 144 3.38 -32.59 57.25
CA CYS A 144 3.14 -32.85 55.80
C CYS A 144 2.40 -34.17 55.42
N LEU A 145 1.95 -34.32 54.14
CA LEU A 145 2.15 -35.49 53.21
C LEU A 145 1.22 -35.60 51.96
N ASP A 146 1.75 -35.21 50.79
CA ASP A 146 1.93 -35.91 49.47
C ASP A 146 0.91 -36.84 48.70
N LEU A 147 1.06 -36.84 47.35
CA LEU A 147 0.77 -37.84 46.26
C LEU A 147 -0.57 -38.00 45.44
N THR A 148 -0.43 -37.76 44.11
CA THR A 148 -0.85 -38.55 42.88
C THR A 148 -2.27 -38.60 42.24
N GLU A 149 -2.39 -37.94 41.07
CA GLU A 149 -2.71 -38.44 39.67
C GLU A 149 -4.09 -39.08 39.22
N PRO A 150 -4.46 -38.98 37.89
CA PRO A 150 -5.80 -39.20 37.27
C PRO A 150 -5.89 -40.56 36.48
N PRO A 151 -6.64 -40.80 35.34
CA PRO A 151 -7.70 -40.08 34.56
C PRO A 151 -8.90 -40.95 34.06
N CYS A 152 -9.81 -40.40 33.20
CA CYS A 152 -10.31 -41.00 31.92
C CYS A 152 -11.52 -40.29 31.25
N SER A 153 -11.66 -40.45 29.92
CA SER A 153 -12.80 -40.05 29.06
C SER A 153 -13.55 -41.28 28.48
N PRO A 154 -14.74 -41.12 27.86
CA PRO A 154 -14.87 -41.57 26.45
C PRO A 154 -15.92 -40.84 25.54
N GLN A 155 -15.51 -40.65 24.28
CA GLN A 155 -16.14 -41.06 22.98
C GLN A 155 -17.65 -40.85 22.61
N THR A 156 -17.84 -40.02 21.57
CA THR A 156 -18.60 -40.22 20.28
C THR A 156 -19.74 -41.25 20.12
N SER A 157 -20.87 -40.82 19.51
CA SER A 157 -21.53 -41.50 18.35
C SER A 157 -22.69 -40.69 17.72
N ASP A 158 -22.85 -40.78 16.39
CA ASP A 158 -23.89 -40.13 15.56
C ASP A 158 -25.32 -40.66 15.71
N CYS A 159 -26.32 -39.94 15.14
CA CYS A 159 -27.50 -40.57 14.51
C CYS A 159 -28.21 -39.68 13.47
N LEU A 160 -28.47 -40.24 12.29
CA LEU A 160 -29.23 -39.69 11.15
C LEU A 160 -30.69 -40.13 11.18
N TRP A 161 -31.61 -39.33 10.62
CA TRP A 161 -32.90 -39.82 10.11
C TRP A 161 -33.31 -39.15 8.79
N TYR A 162 -33.91 -39.97 7.90
CA TYR A 162 -34.33 -39.68 6.52
C TYR A 162 -35.85 -39.87 6.40
N VAL A 163 -36.58 -39.05 5.64
CA VAL A 163 -37.83 -39.44 4.92
C VAL A 163 -37.96 -38.63 3.62
N THR A 164 -38.45 -39.27 2.54
CA THR A 164 -38.61 -38.75 1.17
C THR A 164 -40.00 -39.05 0.59
N SER A 165 -40.55 -38.15 -0.24
CA SER A 165 -41.62 -38.36 -1.28
C SER A 165 -42.22 -36.98 -1.65
N ASP A 166 -42.68 -36.63 -2.86
CA ASP A 166 -42.65 -37.24 -4.21
C ASP A 166 -42.94 -36.14 -5.26
N SER A 167 -42.66 -36.39 -6.54
CA SER A 167 -42.97 -35.48 -7.68
C SER A 167 -44.37 -35.73 -8.29
N PRO A 168 -44.95 -34.83 -9.11
CA PRO A 168 -44.74 -34.99 -10.57
C PRO A 168 -44.73 -33.70 -11.43
N ILE A 169 -44.37 -33.90 -12.71
CA ILE A 169 -44.23 -32.93 -13.81
C ILE A 169 -45.61 -32.57 -14.43
N PRO A 170 -45.76 -31.40 -15.07
CA PRO A 170 -46.18 -31.46 -16.48
C PRO A 170 -45.32 -30.58 -17.42
N SER A 171 -45.17 -31.05 -18.66
CA SER A 171 -44.42 -30.43 -19.75
C SER A 171 -45.28 -29.55 -20.65
N GLN A 172 -44.72 -28.49 -21.26
CA GLN A 172 -45.14 -28.10 -22.62
C GLN A 172 -44.13 -27.23 -23.41
N SER A 173 -43.87 -27.67 -24.65
CA SER A 173 -43.53 -26.93 -25.89
C SER A 173 -42.58 -25.73 -25.89
N SER A 174 -41.51 -25.87 -26.68
CA SER A 174 -40.70 -24.78 -27.27
C SER A 174 -41.50 -23.91 -28.25
N PRO A 175 -40.99 -22.72 -28.61
CA PRO A 175 -40.31 -22.65 -29.91
C PRO A 175 -38.93 -21.98 -29.88
N ARG A 176 -38.18 -22.19 -30.96
CA ARG A 176 -36.83 -21.64 -31.21
C ARG A 176 -36.91 -20.17 -31.64
N CYS A 177 -36.04 -19.31 -31.11
CA CYS A 177 -35.64 -18.06 -31.75
C CYS A 177 -34.14 -17.83 -31.55
N SER A 178 -33.38 -17.78 -32.65
CA SER A 178 -31.99 -17.35 -32.67
C SER A 178 -31.93 -15.83 -32.88
N PRO A 179 -31.14 -15.06 -32.12
CA PRO A 179 -30.77 -13.71 -32.50
C PRO A 179 -29.56 -13.77 -33.44
N VAL A 180 -29.80 -13.55 -34.74
CA VAL A 180 -28.74 -13.24 -35.70
C VAL A 180 -28.29 -11.80 -35.44
N MET A 181 -26.99 -11.58 -35.23
CA MET A 181 -26.42 -10.24 -35.26
C MET A 181 -26.56 -9.66 -36.67
N MET A 182 -27.41 -8.64 -36.82
CA MET A 182 -27.45 -7.77 -37.99
C MET A 182 -26.69 -6.47 -37.66
N PRO A 183 -25.75 -6.02 -38.51
CA PRO A 183 -25.07 -4.75 -38.29
C PRO A 183 -26.01 -3.57 -38.55
N LEU A 184 -25.92 -2.54 -37.70
CA LEU A 184 -26.61 -1.27 -37.91
C LEU A 184 -25.89 -0.46 -39.00
N ASP A 185 -26.54 -0.34 -40.16
CA ASP A 185 -26.09 0.48 -41.28
C ASP A 185 -26.55 1.93 -41.08
N LEU A 186 -25.59 2.83 -40.79
CA LEU A 186 -25.84 4.28 -40.67
C LEU A 186 -25.44 5.00 -41.96
N SER A 187 -26.26 4.80 -42.99
CA SER A 187 -26.20 5.60 -44.22
C SER A 187 -27.03 6.88 -44.08
N VAL A 188 -26.35 8.01 -43.84
CA VAL A 188 -26.89 9.34 -44.15
C VAL A 188 -25.99 10.01 -45.18
N SER A 189 -26.52 10.11 -46.40
CA SER A 189 -25.90 10.76 -47.54
C SER A 189 -25.94 12.29 -47.44
N GLY A 190 -24.79 12.95 -47.63
CA GLY A 190 -24.69 14.40 -47.84
C GLY A 190 -23.43 14.69 -48.66
N SER A 191 -23.60 15.20 -49.89
CA SER A 191 -22.58 15.13 -50.94
C SER A 191 -22.19 16.51 -51.52
N ILE A 192 -20.98 16.57 -52.12
CA ILE A 192 -20.45 17.64 -53.03
C ILE A 192 -20.01 18.93 -52.29
N ALA A 193 -18.91 19.64 -52.61
CA ALA A 193 -18.02 19.71 -53.80
C ALA A 193 -16.53 19.97 -53.41
N THR A 194 -15.53 19.23 -53.93
CA THR A 194 -14.65 19.49 -55.12
C THR A 194 -13.65 20.67 -55.07
N GLY A 195 -12.36 20.35 -55.26
CA GLY A 195 -11.25 21.26 -55.65
C GLY A 195 -9.87 20.66 -55.30
N SER A 196 -9.16 19.97 -56.22
CA SER A 196 -8.16 20.53 -57.17
C SER A 196 -6.84 20.95 -56.50
N LEU A 197 -5.63 20.48 -56.87
CA LEU A 197 -5.15 19.58 -57.94
C LEU A 197 -3.70 19.10 -57.60
N SER A 198 -3.23 17.97 -58.18
CA SER A 198 -1.85 17.64 -58.69
C SER A 198 -0.56 18.17 -58.00
N SER A 199 0.65 17.56 -58.08
CA SER A 199 1.19 16.22 -58.40
C SER A 199 2.72 16.38 -58.51
N ALA A 200 3.57 15.50 -57.93
CA ALA A 200 4.90 15.18 -58.47
C ALA A 200 5.70 14.20 -57.59
N SER A 201 6.28 13.21 -58.26
CA SER A 201 7.45 12.38 -57.89
C SER A 201 7.93 11.75 -59.21
N PRO A 202 9.08 11.07 -59.31
CA PRO A 202 10.21 10.93 -58.38
C PRO A 202 11.56 11.33 -59.05
N VAL A 203 12.71 11.04 -58.41
CA VAL A 203 13.88 10.30 -58.96
C VAL A 203 14.87 10.09 -57.79
N GLY A 204 15.57 8.95 -57.76
CA GLY A 204 16.67 8.72 -56.81
C GLY A 204 17.69 7.71 -57.34
N THR A 205 18.88 7.70 -56.72
CA THR A 205 20.01 6.75 -56.87
C THR A 205 20.98 7.02 -55.70
N SER A 206 21.24 6.07 -54.78
CA SER A 206 22.38 5.10 -54.74
C SER A 206 23.77 5.76 -54.58
N PHE A 207 24.72 5.38 -53.70
CA PHE A 207 25.16 4.04 -53.24
C PHE A 207 25.84 4.07 -51.82
N THR A 208 26.17 2.86 -51.31
CA THR A 208 26.95 2.38 -50.13
C THR A 208 28.08 3.27 -49.53
N ASP A 209 28.52 3.16 -48.25
CA ASP A 209 29.11 1.99 -47.53
C ASP A 209 29.24 2.17 -45.98
N ARG A 210 29.65 1.10 -45.23
CA ARG A 210 30.03 1.07 -43.77
C ARG A 210 31.57 1.18 -43.58
N PRO A 211 32.26 1.07 -42.39
CA PRO A 211 31.82 0.91 -40.97
C PRO A 211 32.60 1.70 -39.85
N CYS A 212 32.11 1.61 -38.60
CA CYS A 212 32.79 1.61 -37.26
C CYS A 212 33.76 2.71 -36.73
N SER A 213 33.67 2.93 -35.40
CA SER A 213 34.39 3.84 -34.45
C SER A 213 35.85 3.39 -34.11
N PRO A 214 36.67 3.95 -33.14
CA PRO A 214 36.34 4.49 -31.78
C PRO A 214 37.25 5.62 -31.15
N PHE A 215 37.06 5.90 -29.83
CA PHE A 215 38.00 6.39 -28.76
C PHE A 215 37.90 7.80 -28.09
N ASN A 216 37.54 7.77 -26.79
CA ASN A 216 37.99 8.49 -25.57
C ASN A 216 38.39 9.99 -25.50
N GLY A 217 38.00 10.65 -24.38
CA GLY A 217 38.99 11.37 -23.55
C GLY A 217 38.57 12.57 -22.65
N HIS A 218 38.37 12.32 -21.35
CA HIS A 218 38.74 13.15 -20.17
C HIS A 218 38.11 14.53 -19.82
N SER A 219 37.67 14.62 -18.55
CA SER A 219 37.57 15.80 -17.66
C SER A 219 38.81 15.86 -16.71
N PRO A 220 39.13 16.97 -15.97
CA PRO A 220 38.43 17.39 -14.73
C PRO A 220 38.43 18.92 -14.38
N SER A 221 37.80 19.28 -13.25
CA SER A 221 37.66 20.63 -12.60
C SER A 221 38.84 20.94 -11.60
N PRO A 222 38.83 21.92 -10.62
CA PRO A 222 37.84 22.95 -10.20
C PRO A 222 38.41 24.35 -9.74
N ALA A 223 37.54 25.23 -9.18
CA ALA A 223 37.72 26.13 -8.00
C ALA A 223 37.31 27.65 -8.11
N PHE A 224 36.72 28.16 -7.01
CA PHE A 224 36.21 29.54 -6.68
C PHE A 224 37.32 30.43 -6.02
N PRO A 225 37.12 31.63 -5.37
CA PRO A 225 35.90 32.44 -5.06
C PRO A 225 35.99 34.00 -5.21
N ARG A 226 34.86 34.73 -5.01
CA ARG A 226 34.68 35.88 -4.04
C ARG A 226 33.38 36.72 -4.27
N SER A 227 32.74 37.11 -3.17
CA SER A 227 31.68 38.15 -3.03
C SER A 227 32.32 39.46 -2.44
N PRO A 228 31.64 40.55 -1.97
CA PRO A 228 30.20 40.76 -1.62
C PRO A 228 29.60 42.20 -1.84
N VAL A 229 28.43 42.50 -1.20
CA VAL A 229 27.91 43.82 -0.71
C VAL A 229 26.93 44.69 -1.56
N CYS A 230 25.62 44.59 -1.18
CA CYS A 230 24.64 45.65 -0.77
C CYS A 230 23.93 46.70 -1.69
N LEU A 231 22.59 46.77 -1.43
CA LEU A 231 21.66 47.93 -1.24
C LEU A 231 20.87 48.60 -2.42
N ASN A 232 19.56 48.77 -2.14
CA ASN A 232 18.51 49.59 -2.81
C ASN A 232 18.65 51.10 -2.43
N PRO A 233 17.75 52.10 -2.77
CA PRO A 233 16.44 52.06 -3.46
C PRO A 233 16.10 53.24 -4.46
N GLU A 234 14.84 53.28 -4.95
CA GLU A 234 14.02 54.46 -5.38
C GLU A 234 14.38 55.25 -6.69
N SER A 235 13.47 55.91 -7.44
CA SER A 235 12.02 56.25 -7.30
C SER A 235 11.33 56.68 -8.64
N SER A 236 9.97 56.70 -8.67
CA SER A 236 9.05 57.56 -9.52
C SER A 236 8.96 57.27 -11.05
N LEU A 237 7.88 57.42 -11.85
CA LEU A 237 6.46 57.92 -11.85
C LEU A 237 5.64 57.09 -12.91
N SER A 238 4.30 57.16 -13.14
CA SER A 238 3.07 57.46 -12.37
C SER A 238 1.78 57.17 -13.20
N THR A 239 0.60 57.07 -12.56
CA THR A 239 -0.80 57.32 -13.07
C THR A 239 -1.32 56.60 -14.35
N LEU A 240 -2.20 55.57 -14.27
CA LEU A 240 -3.71 55.54 -14.16
C LEU A 240 -4.45 55.37 -15.52
N PRO A 241 -5.68 54.74 -15.65
CA PRO A 241 -6.36 53.71 -14.83
C PRO A 241 -7.09 52.61 -15.73
N PRO A 242 -8.26 51.95 -15.46
CA PRO A 242 -8.50 50.52 -15.78
C PRO A 242 -9.81 50.25 -16.59
N PRO A 243 -10.63 49.20 -16.31
CA PRO A 243 -10.53 47.78 -16.68
C PRO A 243 -11.56 47.35 -17.76
N ILE A 244 -11.55 46.07 -18.18
CA ILE A 244 -12.67 45.44 -18.92
C ILE A 244 -13.03 44.08 -18.28
N GLU A 245 -14.33 43.87 -18.03
CA GLU A 245 -14.92 42.68 -17.42
C GLU A 245 -15.16 41.51 -18.39
N MET A 246 -15.41 40.32 -17.84
CA MET A 246 -16.05 39.21 -18.55
C MET A 246 -17.58 39.37 -18.60
N SER A 247 -18.21 39.05 -19.74
CA SER A 247 -19.57 38.47 -19.89
C SER A 247 -19.94 38.45 -21.38
N SER A 248 -20.85 37.63 -21.93
CA SER A 248 -21.44 36.34 -21.51
C SER A 248 -22.21 35.73 -22.73
N HIS A 249 -23.18 34.83 -22.47
CA HIS A 249 -24.08 34.12 -23.40
C HIS A 249 -23.49 32.82 -24.01
N PHE A 250 -24.15 31.66 -23.89
CA PHE A 250 -25.60 31.45 -23.92
C PHE A 250 -26.29 31.11 -22.59
N SER A 251 -27.58 31.47 -22.55
CA SER A 251 -28.50 31.24 -21.42
C SER A 251 -29.36 29.99 -21.61
N SER A 252 -29.83 29.40 -20.51
CA SER A 252 -31.18 28.83 -20.46
C SER A 252 -31.83 29.28 -19.14
N CYS A 253 -33.11 29.66 -19.20
CA CYS A 253 -33.79 30.35 -18.10
C CYS A 253 -34.85 29.45 -17.47
N TYR A 254 -34.89 29.40 -16.14
CA TYR A 254 -36.12 29.16 -15.39
C TYR A 254 -36.25 30.21 -14.28
N TYR A 255 -37.40 30.87 -14.25
CA TYR A 255 -37.73 31.90 -13.25
C TYR A 255 -38.09 31.24 -11.92
N TYR A 256 -37.58 31.79 -10.82
CA TYR A 256 -38.15 31.63 -9.48
C TYR A 256 -38.79 32.95 -9.05
N SER A 257 -40.02 32.89 -8.55
CA SER A 257 -40.65 34.01 -7.83
C SER A 257 -40.48 33.79 -6.32
N PRO A 258 -40.11 34.80 -5.53
CA PRO A 258 -40.02 34.69 -4.09
C PRO A 258 -41.32 35.19 -3.43
N ASP A 259 -42.08 34.29 -2.81
CA ASP A 259 -43.06 34.62 -1.77
C ASP A 259 -43.47 33.32 -1.06
N PHE A 260 -43.11 33.17 0.21
CA PHE A 260 -43.96 32.66 1.31
C PHE A 260 -43.16 32.60 2.63
N MET A 261 -43.68 33.27 3.66
CA MET A 261 -43.10 33.32 5.01
C MET A 261 -43.76 32.30 5.94
N PHE A 262 -42.93 31.60 6.73
CA PHE A 262 -43.22 31.04 8.08
C PHE A 262 -44.23 29.86 8.19
N PRO A 263 -44.21 29.06 9.29
CA PRO A 263 -43.61 29.34 10.60
C PRO A 263 -42.59 28.34 11.18
N VAL A 264 -41.85 28.85 12.17
CA VAL A 264 -41.06 28.10 13.16
C VAL A 264 -41.99 27.42 14.16
N PRO A 265 -41.71 26.17 14.58
CA PRO A 265 -42.14 25.64 15.87
C PRO A 265 -41.00 25.59 16.89
N ASP A 266 -41.36 25.88 18.13
CA ASP A 266 -40.49 26.12 19.28
C ASP A 266 -39.47 25.02 19.61
N GLY A 267 -38.39 25.44 20.28
CA GLY A 267 -37.30 24.56 20.66
C GLY A 267 -37.66 23.55 21.75
N ASN A 268 -37.06 22.36 21.65
CA ASN A 268 -36.83 21.48 22.78
C ASN A 268 -35.34 21.14 22.84
N SER A 269 -34.72 21.42 23.99
CA SER A 269 -33.37 20.97 24.30
C SER A 269 -33.35 19.44 24.39
N VAL A 270 -32.67 18.76 23.48
CA VAL A 270 -32.38 17.32 23.60
C VAL A 270 -30.89 17.13 23.83
N THR A 271 -30.52 16.98 25.09
CA THR A 271 -29.23 16.41 25.49
C THR A 271 -29.15 14.97 24.99
N PHE A 272 -28.30 14.70 23.99
CA PHE A 272 -28.04 13.33 23.57
C PHE A 272 -27.06 12.66 24.52
N ALA A 273 -27.56 11.58 25.15
CA ALA A 273 -26.85 10.83 26.17
C ALA A 273 -25.83 9.85 25.58
N SER A 274 -24.92 9.45 26.46
CA SER A 274 -23.97 8.34 26.35
C SER A 274 -24.39 7.14 25.48
N ASN A 275 -23.41 6.64 24.71
CA ASN A 275 -23.43 5.37 23.97
C ASN A 275 -24.13 4.21 24.70
N PRO A 276 -24.92 3.37 23.99
CA PRO A 276 -25.18 2.01 24.42
C PRO A 276 -23.94 1.14 24.17
N HIS A 277 -23.43 0.50 25.22
CA HIS A 277 -22.30 -0.44 25.13
C HIS A 277 -22.62 -1.63 24.21
N PHE A 278 -21.79 -1.86 23.19
CA PHE A 278 -21.53 -3.20 22.67
C PHE A 278 -20.33 -3.80 23.41
N PRO A 279 -20.38 -5.08 23.85
CA PRO A 279 -19.28 -5.70 24.57
C PRO A 279 -18.19 -6.14 23.59
N ILE A 280 -17.18 -5.29 23.38
CA ILE A 280 -15.90 -5.71 22.82
C ILE A 280 -15.26 -6.63 23.87
N LYS A 281 -15.05 -7.90 23.53
CA LYS A 281 -14.19 -8.78 24.33
C LYS A 281 -12.74 -8.44 24.00
N ASP A 282 -12.06 -7.80 24.95
CA ASP A 282 -10.61 -7.61 24.90
C ASP A 282 -9.89 -8.95 25.02
N HIS A 283 -9.78 -9.66 23.90
CA HIS A 283 -8.77 -10.69 23.72
C HIS A 283 -7.46 -10.03 23.29
N GLN A 284 -6.76 -9.41 24.25
CA GLN A 284 -5.33 -9.15 24.08
C GLN A 284 -4.63 -10.49 23.84
N PRO A 285 -3.90 -10.68 22.72
CA PRO A 285 -3.11 -11.89 22.52
C PRO A 285 -1.88 -11.85 23.44
N SER A 286 -2.01 -12.47 24.61
CA SER A 286 -0.95 -12.61 25.61
C SER A 286 0.13 -13.60 25.14
N ASN A 287 0.99 -13.19 24.18
CA ASN A 287 2.31 -13.80 23.90
C ASN A 287 3.11 -13.05 22.80
N PHE A 288 3.16 -11.72 22.83
CA PHE A 288 4.09 -10.95 22.01
C PHE A 288 5.08 -10.18 22.89
N GLY A 289 6.36 -10.21 22.51
CA GLY A 289 7.42 -9.54 23.25
C GLY A 289 7.18 -8.04 23.33
N SER A 290 7.53 -7.43 24.46
CA SER A 290 7.28 -6.01 24.74
C SER A 290 7.70 -5.14 23.56
N PRO A 291 6.80 -4.28 23.01
CA PRO A 291 7.17 -3.39 21.93
C PRO A 291 8.34 -2.53 22.38
N CYS A 292 9.28 -2.26 21.47
CA CYS A 292 10.45 -1.45 21.76
C CYS A 292 9.99 -0.02 22.07
N MET A 293 9.78 0.29 23.34
CA MET A 293 9.46 1.64 23.83
C MET A 293 10.40 2.63 23.16
N LEU A 294 9.88 3.78 22.72
CA LEU A 294 10.74 4.91 22.36
C LEU A 294 11.51 5.34 23.62
N HIS A 295 12.72 4.82 23.77
CA HIS A 295 13.69 5.39 24.70
C HIS A 295 14.03 6.78 24.17
N SER A 296 13.37 7.80 24.76
CA SER A 296 13.74 9.20 24.60
C SER A 296 15.25 9.32 24.77
N ALA A 297 15.91 10.02 23.85
CA ALA A 297 17.37 10.10 23.79
C ALA A 297 17.96 10.87 25.00
N ASN A 298 18.13 10.17 26.11
CA ASN A 298 18.90 10.58 27.28
C ASN A 298 19.99 9.53 27.56
N ASN A 299 21.23 9.99 27.71
CA ASN A 299 22.44 9.17 27.75
C ASN A 299 22.62 8.41 29.09
N SER A 300 21.76 7.43 29.38
CA SER A 300 21.93 6.52 30.51
C SER A 300 21.27 5.16 30.27
N MET A 301 22.06 4.19 29.77
CA MET A 301 21.66 2.78 29.67
C MET A 301 21.77 2.07 31.03
N PRO A 302 20.76 1.30 31.46
CA PRO A 302 20.89 0.38 32.59
C PRO A 302 21.66 -0.90 32.18
N PRO A 303 22.38 -1.57 33.10
CA PRO A 303 23.30 -2.65 32.75
C PRO A 303 22.69 -4.05 32.85
N TYR A 304 21.94 -4.49 31.83
CA TYR A 304 21.62 -5.91 31.62
C TYR A 304 21.79 -6.30 30.13
N SER A 305 22.29 -7.52 29.90
CA SER A 305 23.00 -7.87 28.66
C SER A 305 22.08 -8.23 27.48
N THR A 306 21.81 -7.26 26.61
CA THR A 306 21.81 -7.51 25.15
C THR A 306 22.66 -6.42 24.49
N CYS A 307 23.95 -6.68 24.31
CA CYS A 307 24.90 -5.71 23.76
C CYS A 307 24.49 -5.28 22.35
N CYS A 308 23.97 -4.06 22.22
CA CYS A 308 23.77 -3.41 20.95
C CYS A 308 25.08 -2.73 20.54
N PHE A 309 25.64 -3.12 19.39
CA PHE A 309 26.94 -2.64 18.91
C PHE A 309 26.79 -1.87 17.59
N PRO A 310 27.61 -0.82 17.34
CA PRO A 310 27.57 -0.09 16.08
C PRO A 310 27.97 -0.98 14.91
N LEU A 311 27.38 -0.71 13.73
CA LEU A 311 27.81 -1.28 12.46
C LEU A 311 28.39 -0.19 11.57
N ASP A 312 29.43 -0.53 10.82
CA ASP A 312 29.90 0.31 9.71
C ASP A 312 28.88 0.28 8.57
N PHE A 313 28.63 1.44 7.98
CA PHE A 313 27.76 1.57 6.82
C PHE A 313 28.33 2.56 5.81
N ARG A 314 27.92 2.42 4.55
CA ARG A 314 28.24 3.32 3.43
C ARG A 314 26.99 3.52 2.58
N VAL A 315 26.86 4.69 1.99
CA VAL A 315 25.84 4.98 0.99
C VAL A 315 26.53 5.09 -0.36
N GLU A 316 26.04 4.36 -1.35
CA GLU A 316 26.56 4.35 -2.72
C GLU A 316 25.44 4.64 -3.71
N ASP A 317 25.74 5.33 -4.81
CA ASP A 317 24.73 5.63 -5.84
C ASP A 317 24.29 4.35 -6.54
N PHE A 318 22.98 4.22 -6.79
CA PHE A 318 22.41 3.07 -7.50
C PHE A 318 21.70 3.52 -8.79
N THR A 319 20.74 4.43 -8.68
CA THR A 319 19.99 5.02 -9.81
C THR A 319 19.69 6.50 -9.55
N ASP A 320 19.13 7.19 -10.54
CA ASP A 320 18.61 8.57 -10.36
C ASP A 320 17.45 8.64 -9.35
N TYR A 321 16.81 7.50 -9.04
CA TYR A 321 15.73 7.36 -8.07
C TYR A 321 16.13 6.61 -6.78
N GLY A 322 17.41 6.34 -6.52
CA GLY A 322 17.82 5.67 -5.29
C GLY A 322 19.31 5.43 -5.07
N SER A 323 19.65 5.11 -3.83
CA SER A 323 21.01 4.79 -3.37
C SER A 323 21.00 3.48 -2.57
N ALA A 324 22.12 2.76 -2.57
CA ALA A 324 22.33 1.56 -1.79
C ALA A 324 22.91 1.90 -0.40
N LEU A 325 22.19 1.57 0.67
CA LEU A 325 22.70 1.61 2.04
C LEU A 325 23.38 0.27 2.36
N ASN A 326 24.69 0.23 2.14
CA ASN A 326 25.56 -0.90 2.40
C ASN A 326 25.93 -0.97 3.88
N ILE A 327 25.53 -2.04 4.59
CA ILE A 327 25.73 -2.24 6.03
C ILE A 327 26.58 -3.50 6.26
N SER A 328 27.74 -3.34 6.88
CA SER A 328 28.62 -4.46 7.24
C SER A 328 28.02 -5.23 8.43
N VAL A 329 27.58 -6.47 8.21
CA VAL A 329 27.05 -7.35 9.27
C VAL A 329 28.11 -8.36 9.74
N PRO A 330 27.99 -8.93 10.95
CA PRO A 330 28.99 -9.88 11.45
C PRO A 330 29.16 -11.12 10.56
N GLU A 331 30.40 -11.42 10.15
CA GLU A 331 30.72 -12.52 9.23
C GLU A 331 30.32 -13.92 9.73
N ASN A 332 30.17 -14.09 11.05
CA ASN A 332 29.86 -15.36 11.69
C ASN A 332 28.36 -15.64 11.88
N LEU A 333 27.47 -14.86 11.26
CA LEU A 333 26.02 -15.11 11.29
C LEU A 333 25.68 -16.47 10.65
N GLN A 334 25.04 -17.34 11.41
CA GLN A 334 24.62 -18.66 10.95
C GLN A 334 23.34 -18.58 10.09
N ARG A 335 23.12 -19.61 9.27
CA ARG A 335 21.87 -19.72 8.51
C ARG A 335 20.67 -19.81 9.46
N ASN A 336 19.65 -19.00 9.20
CA ASN A 336 18.48 -18.80 10.06
C ASN A 336 18.77 -18.19 11.45
N GLU A 337 19.99 -17.69 11.72
CA GLU A 337 20.26 -16.89 12.92
C GLU A 337 19.45 -15.58 12.85
N MET A 338 18.68 -15.30 13.89
CA MET A 338 17.90 -14.06 13.99
C MET A 338 18.79 -12.92 14.52
N PHE A 339 18.68 -11.75 13.90
CA PHE A 339 19.33 -10.54 14.38
C PHE A 339 18.49 -9.32 14.01
N GLN A 340 18.73 -8.21 14.70
CA GLN A 340 18.06 -6.93 14.45
C GLN A 340 19.07 -5.88 14.02
N VAL A 341 18.67 -5.07 13.03
CA VAL A 341 19.41 -3.88 12.61
C VAL A 341 18.59 -2.65 12.98
N ILE A 342 19.21 -1.70 13.66
CA ILE A 342 18.60 -0.46 14.13
C ILE A 342 19.23 0.70 13.35
N VAL A 343 18.42 1.42 12.58
CA VAL A 343 18.84 2.54 11.74
C VAL A 343 18.21 3.83 12.27
N HIS A 344 19.06 4.76 12.71
CA HIS A 344 18.62 6.11 13.07
C HIS A 344 18.83 7.05 11.89
N TYR A 345 17.78 7.71 11.43
CA TYR A 345 17.82 8.56 10.24
C TYR A 345 16.93 9.80 10.38
N ILE A 346 17.08 10.74 9.44
CA ILE A 346 16.15 11.85 9.21
C ILE A 346 15.75 11.84 7.73
N THR A 347 14.49 12.11 7.43
CA THR A 347 13.99 12.37 6.08
C THR A 347 13.18 13.67 6.05
N GLY A 348 13.26 14.42 4.95
CA GLY A 348 12.51 15.66 4.73
C GLY A 348 11.46 15.47 3.64
N GLU A 349 11.35 16.44 2.74
CA GLU A 349 10.68 16.25 1.45
C GLU A 349 11.47 15.33 0.54
N GLY A 350 10.76 14.50 -0.24
CA GLY A 350 11.36 13.56 -1.17
C GLY A 350 10.28 12.87 -2.02
N PRO A 351 10.66 11.95 -2.94
CA PRO A 351 9.71 11.31 -3.86
C PRO A 351 8.47 10.72 -3.20
N ALA A 352 8.60 10.08 -2.03
CA ALA A 352 7.46 9.60 -1.26
C ALA A 352 6.87 10.65 -0.31
N VAL A 353 7.65 11.59 0.25
CA VAL A 353 7.24 12.40 1.40
C VAL A 353 6.88 13.82 0.99
N TRP A 354 5.60 14.17 1.14
CA TRP A 354 5.04 15.46 0.77
C TRP A 354 4.61 16.23 2.01
N TRP A 355 5.36 17.29 2.34
CA TRP A 355 4.93 18.31 3.31
C TRP A 355 4.21 19.41 2.55
N LEU A 356 3.06 19.85 3.04
CA LEU A 356 2.29 20.91 2.42
C LEU A 356 2.38 22.21 3.21
N ASP A 357 2.49 23.30 2.47
CA ASP A 357 2.19 24.63 3.00
C ASP A 357 0.68 24.76 3.30
N PRO A 358 0.26 25.53 4.31
CA PRO A 358 -1.15 25.58 4.74
C PRO A 358 -2.11 25.97 3.61
N GLU A 359 -1.68 26.84 2.68
CA GLU A 359 -2.45 27.28 1.52
C GLU A 359 -2.76 26.18 0.50
N LEU A 360 -2.09 25.02 0.59
CA LEU A 360 -2.32 23.84 -0.26
C LEU A 360 -3.32 22.84 0.35
N SER A 361 -3.79 23.08 1.58
CA SER A 361 -4.84 22.30 2.25
C SER A 361 -6.20 23.01 2.18
N TYR A 362 -7.31 22.26 2.23
CA TYR A 362 -8.65 22.85 2.15
C TYR A 362 -9.02 23.65 3.42
N GLY A 363 -8.52 23.22 4.58
CA GLY A 363 -8.80 23.81 5.89
C GLY A 363 -7.76 24.82 6.37
N GLY A 364 -6.69 25.08 5.61
CA GLY A 364 -5.56 25.91 6.06
C GLY A 364 -4.77 25.25 7.20
N SER A 365 -4.67 23.92 7.20
CA SER A 365 -4.00 23.15 8.24
C SER A 365 -2.52 23.52 8.33
N LYS A 366 -2.05 23.92 9.52
CA LYS A 366 -0.65 24.32 9.76
C LYS A 366 0.36 23.19 9.52
N LEU A 367 -0.10 21.95 9.67
CA LEU A 367 0.62 20.73 9.34
C LEU A 367 -0.27 19.89 8.45
N PHE A 368 0.24 19.55 7.27
CA PHE A 368 -0.29 18.45 6.49
C PHE A 368 0.89 17.72 5.84
N VAL A 369 1.04 16.43 6.13
CA VAL A 369 2.03 15.57 5.50
C VAL A 369 1.35 14.28 5.03
N PHE A 370 1.73 13.79 3.86
CA PHE A 370 1.33 12.47 3.37
C PHE A 370 2.49 11.78 2.67
N THR A 371 2.41 10.46 2.56
CA THR A 371 3.36 9.64 1.80
C THR A 371 2.73 9.00 0.57
N GLN A 372 3.51 8.82 -0.50
CA GLN A 372 3.15 7.99 -1.65
C GLN A 372 4.30 7.01 -1.96
N GLY A 373 4.10 5.71 -1.67
CA GLY A 373 5.17 4.72 -1.76
C GLY A 373 5.39 4.10 -3.14
N HIS A 374 4.32 3.99 -3.94
CA HIS A 374 4.35 3.30 -5.23
C HIS A 374 5.02 4.15 -6.34
N SER A 375 5.88 3.58 -7.20
CA SER A 375 6.33 2.17 -7.19
C SER A 375 7.49 1.92 -6.21
N VAL A 376 8.53 2.75 -6.27
CA VAL A 376 9.80 2.57 -5.55
C VAL A 376 10.21 3.86 -4.83
N CYS A 377 9.23 4.52 -4.22
CA CYS A 377 9.42 5.81 -3.57
C CYS A 377 9.66 5.67 -2.07
N ASN A 378 9.22 4.58 -1.43
CA ASN A 378 9.31 4.42 0.02
C ASN A 378 10.74 4.27 0.56
N ARG A 379 11.72 3.94 -0.29
CA ARG A 379 13.15 4.16 -0.02
C ARG A 379 13.53 5.61 0.34
N SER A 380 12.65 6.59 0.12
CA SER A 380 12.80 7.98 0.58
C SER A 380 12.05 8.31 1.90
N PHE A 381 11.23 7.39 2.40
CA PHE A 381 10.53 7.49 3.67
C PHE A 381 11.27 6.71 4.79
N PHE A 382 11.72 5.48 4.49
CA PHE A 382 12.53 4.65 5.39
C PHE A 382 13.45 3.71 4.58
N PRO A 383 14.67 3.36 5.04
CA PRO A 383 15.53 2.43 4.31
C PRO A 383 14.96 1.01 4.37
N CYS A 384 14.78 0.33 3.24
CA CYS A 384 14.03 -0.93 3.20
C CYS A 384 14.47 -1.88 2.08
N PHE A 385 13.82 -3.03 1.94
CA PHE A 385 13.87 -3.83 0.72
C PHE A 385 12.75 -3.33 -0.18
N ASP A 386 13.04 -2.35 -1.06
CA ASP A 386 12.02 -1.60 -1.80
C ASP A 386 11.70 -2.28 -3.14
N THR A 387 11.20 -3.51 -3.03
CA THR A 387 10.81 -4.41 -4.12
C THR A 387 9.52 -5.14 -3.75
N PRO A 388 8.58 -5.37 -4.70
CA PRO A 388 7.31 -6.05 -4.40
C PRO A 388 7.51 -7.56 -4.15
N ALA A 389 8.69 -8.11 -4.44
CA ALA A 389 9.08 -9.48 -4.13
C ALA A 389 9.15 -9.79 -2.62
N VAL A 390 9.27 -8.75 -1.77
CA VAL A 390 9.38 -8.89 -0.31
C VAL A 390 8.09 -8.40 0.34
N LYS A 391 7.44 -9.27 1.11
CA LYS A 391 6.39 -8.89 2.05
C LYS A 391 6.83 -9.12 3.49
N CYS A 392 6.46 -8.22 4.39
CA CYS A 392 6.70 -8.37 5.83
C CYS A 392 5.59 -7.71 6.64
N THR A 393 5.43 -8.14 7.89
CA THR A 393 4.54 -7.46 8.84
C THR A 393 5.24 -6.21 9.38
N TYR A 394 4.49 -5.23 9.86
CA TYR A 394 5.12 -4.03 10.43
C TYR A 394 4.36 -3.43 11.60
N SER A 395 5.07 -2.62 12.38
CA SER A 395 4.51 -1.81 13.44
C SER A 395 5.11 -0.40 13.41
N ALA A 396 4.41 0.58 13.95
CA ALA A 396 4.90 1.95 14.02
C ALA A 396 4.48 2.65 15.32
N SER A 397 5.32 3.60 15.75
CA SER A 397 5.04 4.51 16.86
C SER A 397 5.35 5.92 16.39
N VAL A 398 4.32 6.74 16.17
CA VAL A 398 4.45 8.08 15.58
C VAL A 398 4.07 9.14 16.62
N LYS A 399 5.02 10.00 16.95
CA LYS A 399 4.81 11.19 17.76
C LYS A 399 4.56 12.39 16.85
N ALA A 400 3.47 13.11 17.09
CA ALA A 400 3.06 14.29 16.32
C ALA A 400 2.73 15.48 17.26
N PRO A 401 2.64 16.72 16.74
CA PRO A 401 2.11 17.85 17.50
C PRO A 401 0.69 17.59 18.02
N ALA A 402 0.34 18.16 19.17
CA ALA A 402 -0.97 17.95 19.78
C ALA A 402 -2.12 18.45 18.88
N GLY A 403 -3.20 17.67 18.78
CA GLY A 403 -4.36 17.98 17.94
C GLY A 403 -4.21 17.61 16.46
N ILE A 404 -3.12 16.94 16.08
CA ILE A 404 -2.92 16.35 14.75
C ILE A 404 -3.37 14.89 14.78
N GLN A 405 -4.20 14.50 13.81
CA GLN A 405 -4.53 13.10 13.58
C GLN A 405 -3.46 12.48 12.67
N VAL A 406 -2.81 11.42 13.14
CA VAL A 406 -1.94 10.56 12.32
C VAL A 406 -2.71 9.30 11.90
N LEU A 407 -2.57 8.89 10.64
CA LEU A 407 -3.14 7.66 10.09
C LEU A 407 -2.06 6.89 9.31
N MET A 408 -2.13 5.56 9.32
CA MET A 408 -1.23 4.68 8.55
C MET A 408 -2.00 3.47 7.98
N SER A 409 -1.43 2.77 6.99
CA SER A 409 -1.98 1.57 6.37
C SER A 409 -1.86 0.32 7.25
N CYS A 410 -2.63 0.27 8.34
CA CYS A 410 -2.52 -0.72 9.42
C CYS A 410 -3.86 -1.43 9.71
N SER A 411 -3.82 -2.68 10.19
CA SER A 411 -5.02 -3.40 10.64
C SER A 411 -5.48 -2.97 12.05
N HIS A 412 -4.55 -2.53 12.90
CA HIS A 412 -4.83 -2.02 14.23
C HIS A 412 -4.13 -0.68 14.51
N SER A 413 -4.82 0.22 15.20
CA SER A 413 -4.24 1.47 15.71
C SER A 413 -4.83 1.87 17.07
N TYR A 414 -4.04 2.59 17.87
CA TYR A 414 -4.47 3.23 19.11
C TYR A 414 -3.63 4.47 19.41
N PHE A 415 -4.08 5.32 20.33
CA PHE A 415 -3.38 6.53 20.75
C PHE A 415 -3.14 6.51 22.26
N THR A 416 -1.92 6.85 22.67
CA THR A 416 -1.50 6.92 24.07
C THR A 416 -1.44 8.39 24.49
N GLU A 417 -2.47 8.88 25.18
CA GLU A 417 -2.58 10.30 25.56
C GLU A 417 -1.42 10.78 26.45
N GLU A 418 -0.97 9.95 27.39
CA GLU A 418 0.11 10.27 28.34
C GLU A 418 1.45 10.60 27.66
N SER A 419 1.73 9.98 26.52
CA SER A 419 2.99 10.13 25.77
C SER A 419 2.83 10.92 24.47
N GLY A 420 1.60 11.15 24.01
CA GLY A 420 1.30 11.79 22.73
C GLY A 420 1.73 10.96 21.52
N ILE A 421 1.64 9.63 21.62
CA ILE A 421 2.12 8.70 20.58
C ILE A 421 0.94 7.93 19.97
N HIS A 422 0.87 7.94 18.64
CA HIS A 422 0.01 7.06 17.85
C HIS A 422 0.74 5.74 17.58
N HIS A 423 0.09 4.61 17.85
CA HIS A 423 0.65 3.29 17.62
C HIS A 423 -0.14 2.57 16.52
N PHE A 424 0.57 1.87 15.65
CA PHE A 424 0.01 1.18 14.49
C PHE A 424 0.61 -0.22 14.35
N TYR A 425 -0.20 -1.18 13.90
CA TYR A 425 0.22 -2.56 13.63
C TYR A 425 -0.44 -3.09 12.36
N MET A 426 0.35 -3.67 11.47
CA MET A 426 -0.10 -4.39 10.28
C MET A 426 0.31 -5.86 10.42
N GLU A 427 -0.66 -6.70 10.74
CA GLU A 427 -0.47 -8.13 11.00
C GLU A 427 -0.32 -8.97 9.73
N HIS A 428 -0.79 -8.46 8.60
CA HIS A 428 -0.67 -9.10 7.30
C HIS A 428 0.67 -8.71 6.65
N PRO A 429 1.43 -9.65 6.06
CA PRO A 429 2.62 -9.30 5.31
C PRO A 429 2.27 -8.42 4.11
N VAL A 430 2.87 -7.22 4.02
CA VAL A 430 2.71 -6.27 2.91
C VAL A 430 4.06 -5.91 2.29
N PRO A 431 4.11 -5.61 0.99
CA PRO A 431 5.30 -5.04 0.35
C PRO A 431 5.57 -3.60 0.79
N ALA A 432 6.83 -3.17 0.73
CA ALA A 432 7.27 -1.88 1.26
C ALA A 432 6.52 -0.68 0.66
N TYR A 433 6.11 -0.74 -0.62
CA TYR A 433 5.43 0.35 -1.32
C TYR A 433 4.02 0.67 -0.78
N LEU A 434 3.40 -0.25 -0.04
CA LEU A 434 2.06 -0.09 0.57
C LEU A 434 2.09 0.51 1.99
N VAL A 435 3.29 0.78 2.53
CA VAL A 435 3.46 1.41 3.84
C VAL A 435 3.21 2.91 3.69
N ALA A 436 2.12 3.40 4.25
CA ALA A 436 1.68 4.77 4.10
C ALA A 436 1.47 5.46 5.43
N LEU A 437 1.67 6.78 5.44
CA LEU A 437 1.41 7.69 6.54
C LEU A 437 0.76 8.96 6.01
N THR A 438 -0.23 9.48 6.74
CA THR A 438 -0.64 10.87 6.62
C THR A 438 -0.89 11.45 8.00
N ALA A 439 -0.58 12.74 8.18
CA ALA A 439 -0.85 13.46 9.40
C ALA A 439 -1.33 14.88 9.11
N GLY A 440 -2.45 15.28 9.70
CA GLY A 440 -3.05 16.60 9.51
C GLY A 440 -4.30 16.81 10.36
N HIS A 441 -5.07 17.85 10.05
CA HIS A 441 -6.33 18.15 10.73
C HIS A 441 -7.49 17.32 10.13
N LEU A 442 -7.41 16.00 10.29
CA LEU A 442 -8.33 15.01 9.69
C LEU A 442 -9.36 14.53 10.72
N PHE A 443 -10.63 14.50 10.32
CA PHE A 443 -11.75 14.04 11.15
C PHE A 443 -12.38 12.76 10.58
N PRO A 444 -12.78 11.80 11.44
CA PRO A 444 -13.44 10.57 11.03
C PRO A 444 -14.96 10.72 10.87
N ALA A 445 -15.54 9.97 9.93
CA ALA A 445 -16.96 9.62 9.93
C ALA A 445 -17.16 8.18 9.43
N ASP A 446 -17.83 7.32 10.21
CA ASP A 446 -18.16 5.96 9.76
C ASP A 446 -19.25 6.02 8.66
N ILE A 447 -19.02 5.30 7.56
CA ILE A 447 -19.86 5.27 6.36
C ILE A 447 -20.45 3.87 6.07
N GLY A 448 -20.08 2.87 6.86
CA GLY A 448 -20.54 1.48 6.77
C GLY A 448 -20.13 0.68 8.00
N PRO A 449 -20.48 -0.62 8.08
CA PRO A 449 -20.21 -1.45 9.26
C PRO A 449 -18.71 -1.68 9.54
N ARG A 450 -17.85 -1.51 8.52
CA ARG A 450 -16.39 -1.72 8.56
C ARG A 450 -15.60 -0.66 7.78
N SER A 451 -16.21 0.50 7.53
CA SER A 451 -15.63 1.55 6.69
C SER A 451 -15.88 2.95 7.23
N ARG A 452 -14.86 3.80 7.13
CA ARG A 452 -14.86 5.20 7.58
C ARG A 452 -14.14 6.08 6.60
N VAL A 453 -14.63 7.30 6.43
CA VAL A 453 -13.92 8.36 5.73
C VAL A 453 -13.15 9.23 6.73
N TRP A 454 -11.98 9.68 6.32
CA TRP A 454 -11.15 10.66 7.00
C TRP A 454 -10.94 11.84 6.05
N ALA A 455 -11.23 13.06 6.50
CA ALA A 455 -11.10 14.25 5.66
C ALA A 455 -10.88 15.50 6.51
N GLU A 456 -10.43 16.60 5.90
CA GLU A 456 -10.49 17.93 6.53
C GLU A 456 -11.97 18.30 6.81
N PRO A 457 -12.28 19.03 7.90
CA PRO A 457 -13.66 19.25 8.36
C PRO A 457 -14.63 19.80 7.31
N CYS A 458 -14.15 20.65 6.41
CA CYS A 458 -14.94 21.26 5.33
C CYS A 458 -15.37 20.24 4.25
N MET A 459 -14.64 19.13 4.08
CA MET A 459 -14.91 18.12 3.04
C MET A 459 -15.59 16.87 3.60
N LEU A 460 -15.56 16.66 4.92
CA LEU A 460 -16.07 15.45 5.58
C LEU A 460 -17.54 15.14 5.24
N GLN A 461 -18.43 16.14 5.27
CA GLN A 461 -19.85 15.92 5.03
C GLN A 461 -20.15 15.58 3.56
N LEU A 462 -19.34 16.09 2.62
CA LEU A 462 -19.42 15.76 1.20
C LEU A 462 -18.95 14.31 0.94
N ALA A 463 -17.85 13.91 1.58
CA ALA A 463 -17.35 12.54 1.56
C ALA A 463 -18.39 11.53 2.07
N VAL A 464 -19.00 11.81 3.23
CA VAL A 464 -20.10 10.99 3.79
C VAL A 464 -21.28 10.92 2.82
N GLY A 465 -21.71 12.07 2.27
CA GLY A 465 -22.83 12.14 1.34
C GLY A 465 -22.64 11.31 0.06
N LYS A 466 -21.41 11.20 -0.45
CA LYS A 466 -21.09 10.43 -1.67
C LYS A 466 -20.83 8.94 -1.44
N LEU A 467 -20.39 8.52 -0.24
CA LEU A 467 -19.89 7.16 0.03
C LEU A 467 -20.70 6.34 1.04
N SER A 468 -21.59 6.95 1.84
CA SER A 468 -22.37 6.23 2.85
C SER A 468 -23.16 5.06 2.24
N GLY A 469 -22.99 3.86 2.82
CA GLY A 469 -23.58 2.60 2.35
C GLY A 469 -22.98 2.02 1.05
N ARG A 470 -22.53 2.87 0.11
CA ARG A 470 -21.98 2.46 -1.20
C ARG A 470 -20.71 1.62 -1.08
N VAL A 471 -19.78 2.01 -0.19
CA VAL A 471 -18.52 1.28 -0.01
C VAL A 471 -18.76 -0.16 0.46
N GLU A 472 -19.70 -0.37 1.39
CA GLU A 472 -20.07 -1.72 1.83
C GLU A 472 -20.77 -2.52 0.71
N GLN A 473 -21.59 -1.88 -0.12
CA GLN A 473 -22.21 -2.51 -1.29
C GLN A 473 -21.14 -3.00 -2.30
N TRP A 474 -20.09 -2.21 -2.53
CA TRP A 474 -18.97 -2.58 -3.40
C TRP A 474 -18.10 -3.69 -2.80
N LEU A 475 -17.81 -3.63 -1.49
CA LEU A 475 -17.11 -4.70 -0.76
C LEU A 475 -17.87 -6.03 -0.84
N GLN A 476 -19.18 -6.04 -0.57
CA GLN A 476 -20.00 -7.26 -0.66
C GLN A 476 -20.03 -7.84 -2.08
N ALA A 477 -20.09 -6.97 -3.10
CA ALA A 477 -20.00 -7.41 -4.49
C ALA A 477 -18.63 -8.04 -4.79
N ALA A 478 -17.53 -7.40 -4.37
CA ALA A 478 -16.17 -7.94 -4.52
C ALA A 478 -15.99 -9.27 -3.77
N GLU A 479 -16.47 -9.37 -2.53
CA GLU A 479 -16.38 -10.58 -1.72
C GLU A 479 -17.16 -11.76 -2.34
N SER A 480 -18.31 -11.49 -2.96
CA SER A 480 -19.10 -12.51 -3.64
C SER A 480 -18.37 -13.13 -4.85
N LEU A 481 -17.46 -12.38 -5.46
CA LEU A 481 -16.65 -12.80 -6.61
C LEU A 481 -15.35 -13.48 -6.15
N TYR A 482 -14.59 -12.83 -5.26
CA TYR A 482 -13.18 -13.14 -5.00
C TYR A 482 -12.88 -13.77 -3.63
N GLY A 483 -13.88 -13.94 -2.76
CA GLY A 483 -13.70 -14.46 -1.39
C GLY A 483 -13.65 -13.36 -0.33
N PRO A 484 -13.45 -13.68 0.96
CA PRO A 484 -13.58 -12.71 2.05
C PRO A 484 -12.54 -11.59 1.97
N TYR A 485 -12.91 -10.38 2.40
CA TYR A 485 -11.98 -9.26 2.54
C TYR A 485 -11.15 -9.43 3.81
N ILE A 486 -9.87 -9.79 3.66
CA ILE A 486 -9.03 -10.25 4.78
C ILE A 486 -8.54 -9.14 5.72
N TRP A 487 -8.52 -7.88 5.28
CA TRP A 487 -7.86 -6.76 5.98
C TRP A 487 -8.70 -6.11 7.10
N GLY A 488 -9.86 -6.70 7.42
CA GLY A 488 -10.78 -6.22 8.46
C GLY A 488 -11.55 -4.97 8.05
N ARG A 489 -10.95 -3.79 8.20
CA ARG A 489 -11.56 -2.50 7.84
C ARG A 489 -11.12 -2.02 6.46
N TYR A 490 -11.99 -1.25 5.82
CA TYR A 490 -11.70 -0.49 4.61
C TYR A 490 -12.03 0.98 4.87
N ASP A 491 -11.06 1.72 5.41
CA ASP A 491 -11.17 3.17 5.59
C ASP A 491 -10.60 3.90 4.37
N ILE A 492 -11.06 5.13 4.14
CA ILE A 492 -10.65 6.00 3.02
C ILE A 492 -10.20 7.34 3.62
N VAL A 493 -9.06 7.89 3.18
CA VAL A 493 -8.66 9.26 3.52
C VAL A 493 -8.60 10.14 2.27
N PHE A 494 -9.27 11.29 2.34
CA PHE A 494 -9.26 12.29 1.29
C PHE A 494 -8.12 13.28 1.50
N LEU A 495 -7.19 13.30 0.53
CA LEU A 495 -5.99 14.13 0.55
C LEU A 495 -6.15 15.41 -0.30
N PRO A 496 -5.41 16.48 0.02
CA PRO A 496 -5.47 17.74 -0.73
C PRO A 496 -5.10 17.60 -2.21
N PRO A 497 -5.39 18.61 -3.06
CA PRO A 497 -5.24 18.52 -4.53
C PRO A 497 -3.80 18.33 -5.03
N SER A 498 -2.82 18.45 -4.13
CA SER A 498 -1.41 18.15 -4.38
C SER A 498 -1.06 16.65 -4.35
N PHE A 499 -2.00 15.78 -3.98
CA PHE A 499 -1.79 14.32 -4.08
C PHE A 499 -1.55 13.94 -5.56
N PRO A 500 -0.43 13.29 -5.91
CA PRO A 500 0.04 13.23 -7.30
C PRO A 500 -0.73 12.25 -8.21
N ILE A 501 -1.64 11.45 -7.64
CA ILE A 501 -2.43 10.43 -8.33
C ILE A 501 -3.89 10.49 -7.85
N VAL A 502 -4.80 9.76 -8.51
CA VAL A 502 -6.22 9.78 -8.15
C VAL A 502 -6.47 9.04 -6.83
N ALA A 503 -5.90 7.85 -6.68
CA ALA A 503 -6.01 7.02 -5.48
C ALA A 503 -4.81 6.09 -5.32
N MET A 504 -4.70 5.43 -4.16
CA MET A 504 -3.67 4.44 -3.82
C MET A 504 -4.23 3.39 -2.87
N GLU A 505 -3.92 2.12 -3.15
CA GLU A 505 -4.57 0.93 -2.57
C GLU A 505 -4.09 0.55 -1.16
N ASN A 506 -3.40 1.47 -0.49
CA ASN A 506 -2.86 1.39 0.87
C ASN A 506 -3.78 0.56 1.80
N PRO A 507 -3.35 -0.65 2.25
CA PRO A 507 -4.22 -1.57 2.98
C PRO A 507 -4.84 -0.97 4.23
N CYS A 508 -6.10 -1.29 4.47
CA CYS A 508 -6.96 -0.74 5.54
C CYS A 508 -7.25 0.78 5.44
N LEU A 509 -6.52 1.56 4.65
CA LEU A 509 -6.61 3.02 4.57
C LEU A 509 -6.28 3.54 3.16
N THR A 510 -7.23 3.41 2.23
CA THR A 510 -7.08 3.88 0.84
C THR A 510 -6.92 5.39 0.80
N PHE A 511 -5.89 5.89 0.10
CA PHE A 511 -5.70 7.33 -0.11
C PHE A 511 -6.42 7.74 -1.39
N VAL A 512 -7.14 8.87 -1.38
CA VAL A 512 -7.88 9.37 -2.56
C VAL A 512 -7.75 10.89 -2.65
N ILE A 513 -7.56 11.44 -3.85
CA ILE A 513 -7.57 12.89 -4.07
C ILE A 513 -8.96 13.48 -3.79
N CYS A 514 -9.03 14.51 -2.96
CA CYS A 514 -10.31 15.08 -2.52
C CYS A 514 -11.15 15.69 -3.66
N SER A 515 -10.51 16.13 -4.76
CA SER A 515 -11.21 16.69 -5.94
C SER A 515 -12.14 15.70 -6.65
N ILE A 516 -12.04 14.40 -6.37
CA ILE A 516 -13.03 13.38 -6.82
C ILE A 516 -14.42 13.64 -6.23
N LEU A 517 -14.52 14.33 -5.09
CA LEU A 517 -15.77 14.64 -4.42
C LEU A 517 -16.55 15.77 -5.10
N ASP A 518 -15.88 16.61 -5.89
CA ASP A 518 -16.52 17.68 -6.66
C ASP A 518 -17.09 17.19 -8.00
N SER A 519 -16.79 15.94 -8.40
CA SER A 519 -17.19 15.40 -9.69
C SER A 519 -18.55 14.67 -9.66
N GLU A 520 -19.08 14.39 -10.84
CA GLU A 520 -20.14 13.40 -11.03
C GLU A 520 -19.72 12.03 -10.47
N ASP A 521 -20.70 11.22 -10.06
CA ASP A 521 -20.49 9.91 -9.40
C ASP A 521 -19.72 8.90 -10.26
N PHE A 522 -19.50 9.18 -11.55
CA PHE A 522 -18.70 8.33 -12.44
C PHE A 522 -17.23 8.20 -12.01
N LEU A 523 -16.58 9.23 -11.43
CA LEU A 523 -15.19 9.07 -10.98
C LEU A 523 -15.06 8.16 -9.74
N LEU A 524 -16.14 7.95 -8.98
CA LEU A 524 -16.12 7.04 -7.83
C LEU A 524 -15.85 5.57 -8.20
N ILE A 525 -15.83 5.22 -9.50
CA ILE A 525 -15.30 3.93 -9.99
C ILE A 525 -13.83 3.72 -9.60
N ASP A 526 -13.06 4.79 -9.43
CA ASP A 526 -11.66 4.66 -8.99
C ASP A 526 -11.61 4.12 -7.54
N VAL A 527 -12.57 4.45 -6.66
CA VAL A 527 -12.69 3.80 -5.33
C VAL A 527 -13.01 2.29 -5.46
N ILE A 528 -13.71 1.88 -6.52
CA ILE A 528 -13.99 0.45 -6.79
C ILE A 528 -12.72 -0.27 -7.30
N HIS A 529 -11.81 0.44 -7.97
CA HIS A 529 -10.47 -0.04 -8.30
C HIS A 529 -9.66 -0.35 -7.03
N GLU A 530 -9.63 0.60 -6.09
CA GLU A 530 -8.94 0.43 -4.80
C GLU A 530 -9.53 -0.68 -3.93
N ILE A 531 -10.83 -0.96 -4.03
CA ILE A 531 -11.45 -2.14 -3.40
C ILE A 531 -10.95 -3.43 -4.06
N ALA A 532 -10.85 -3.48 -5.39
CA ALA A 532 -10.37 -4.65 -6.11
C ALA A 532 -8.91 -5.02 -5.77
N HIS A 533 -8.07 -4.01 -5.50
CA HIS A 533 -6.70 -4.21 -5.04
C HIS A 533 -6.57 -4.97 -3.72
N GLY A 534 -7.62 -4.99 -2.88
CA GLY A 534 -7.71 -5.84 -1.69
C GLY A 534 -7.42 -7.32 -1.96
N TRP A 535 -7.63 -7.79 -3.19
CA TRP A 535 -7.23 -9.13 -3.66
C TRP A 535 -6.06 -9.08 -4.66
N PHE A 536 -6.07 -8.15 -5.63
CA PHE A 536 -5.13 -8.08 -6.74
C PHE A 536 -4.16 -6.89 -6.61
N GLY A 537 -2.96 -7.12 -6.07
CA GLY A 537 -2.02 -6.08 -5.65
C GLY A 537 -1.65 -6.30 -4.19
N ASN A 538 -2.62 -6.25 -3.28
CA ASN A 538 -2.35 -6.33 -1.83
C ASN A 538 -2.16 -7.77 -1.36
N ALA A 539 -3.11 -8.66 -1.65
CA ALA A 539 -3.04 -10.08 -1.23
C ALA A 539 -2.12 -10.87 -2.17
N VAL A 540 -2.45 -10.89 -3.47
CA VAL A 540 -1.58 -11.43 -4.53
C VAL A 540 -0.84 -10.27 -5.20
N THR A 541 0.49 -10.21 -5.06
CA THR A 541 1.33 -9.11 -5.60
C THR A 541 2.21 -9.62 -6.74
N ASN A 542 2.47 -8.77 -7.74
CA ASN A 542 3.47 -9.00 -8.77
C ASN A 542 4.88 -9.19 -8.16
N ALA A 543 5.64 -10.20 -8.59
CA ALA A 543 6.97 -10.48 -8.04
C ALA A 543 8.05 -9.48 -8.53
N SER A 544 7.76 -8.71 -9.57
CA SER A 544 8.62 -7.67 -10.15
C SER A 544 7.76 -6.60 -10.81
N TRP A 545 8.28 -5.38 -10.92
CA TRP A 545 7.65 -4.28 -11.66
C TRP A 545 7.45 -4.58 -13.15
N GLU A 546 8.25 -5.48 -13.74
CA GLU A 546 8.02 -5.96 -15.12
C GLU A 546 6.64 -6.63 -15.31
N GLU A 547 6.07 -7.14 -14.22
CA GLU A 547 4.78 -7.84 -14.17
C GLU A 547 3.66 -7.02 -13.49
N MET A 548 3.81 -5.68 -13.38
CA MET A 548 2.84 -4.80 -12.72
C MET A 548 1.40 -4.92 -13.28
N TRP A 549 1.24 -5.39 -14.52
CA TRP A 549 -0.05 -5.71 -15.13
C TRP A 549 -0.82 -6.83 -14.40
N LEU A 550 -0.14 -7.69 -13.62
CA LEU A 550 -0.80 -8.68 -12.76
C LEU A 550 -1.55 -8.03 -11.61
N SER A 551 -1.09 -6.88 -11.11
CA SER A 551 -1.82 -6.09 -10.12
C SER A 551 -2.88 -5.26 -10.83
N GLU A 552 -2.45 -4.33 -11.69
CA GLU A 552 -3.32 -3.31 -12.29
C GLU A 552 -4.34 -3.87 -13.30
N GLY A 553 -3.95 -4.84 -14.11
CA GLY A 553 -4.82 -5.45 -15.11
C GLY A 553 -5.87 -6.38 -14.51
N LEU A 554 -5.53 -7.09 -13.42
CA LEU A 554 -6.49 -7.88 -12.64
C LEU A 554 -7.41 -6.96 -11.81
N ALA A 555 -6.88 -5.91 -11.18
CA ALA A 555 -7.68 -4.91 -10.47
C ALA A 555 -8.68 -4.20 -11.41
N THR A 556 -8.24 -3.77 -12.60
CA THR A 556 -9.13 -3.19 -13.64
C THR A 556 -10.22 -4.17 -14.10
N TYR A 557 -9.89 -5.46 -14.24
CA TYR A 557 -10.88 -6.49 -14.55
C TYR A 557 -11.88 -6.69 -13.40
N ALA A 558 -11.40 -6.79 -12.17
CA ALA A 558 -12.22 -6.97 -10.98
C ALA A 558 -13.12 -5.75 -10.71
N GLN A 559 -12.62 -4.52 -10.87
CA GLN A 559 -13.41 -3.29 -10.89
C GLN A 559 -14.61 -3.42 -11.83
N ARG A 560 -14.39 -3.84 -13.08
CA ARG A 560 -15.46 -4.00 -14.08
C ARG A 560 -16.44 -5.12 -13.75
N ARG A 561 -16.00 -6.20 -13.10
CA ARG A 561 -16.92 -7.23 -12.56
C ARG A 561 -17.77 -6.66 -11.42
N ILE A 562 -17.19 -5.87 -10.52
CA ILE A 562 -17.90 -5.21 -9.41
C ILE A 562 -18.89 -4.16 -9.95
N THR A 563 -18.50 -3.27 -10.87
CA THR A 563 -19.42 -2.29 -11.48
C THR A 563 -20.54 -2.99 -12.24
N THR A 564 -20.27 -4.10 -12.93
CA THR A 564 -21.32 -4.91 -13.59
C THR A 564 -22.30 -5.48 -12.57
N ARG A 565 -21.81 -5.95 -11.40
CA ARG A 565 -22.63 -6.57 -10.36
C ARG A 565 -23.54 -5.58 -9.64
N VAL A 566 -23.11 -4.32 -9.52
CA VAL A 566 -23.77 -3.25 -8.75
C VAL A 566 -24.62 -2.34 -9.63
N TYR A 567 -24.13 -1.95 -10.82
CA TYR A 567 -24.77 -0.99 -11.72
C TYR A 567 -25.27 -1.60 -13.05
N GLY A 568 -24.92 -2.86 -13.33
CA GLY A 568 -25.32 -3.56 -14.54
C GLY A 568 -24.42 -3.30 -15.75
N ALA A 569 -24.48 -4.22 -16.72
CA ALA A 569 -23.58 -4.26 -17.87
C ALA A 569 -23.59 -3.00 -18.75
N ALA A 570 -24.69 -2.23 -18.78
CA ALA A 570 -24.79 -0.99 -19.56
C ALA A 570 -23.85 0.11 -19.01
N PHE A 571 -23.76 0.26 -17.68
CA PHE A 571 -22.85 1.20 -17.05
C PHE A 571 -21.39 0.80 -17.29
N THR A 572 -21.04 -0.46 -17.04
CA THR A 572 -19.68 -0.98 -17.26
C THR A 572 -19.27 -0.94 -18.73
N SER A 573 -20.21 -1.08 -19.67
CA SER A 573 -19.94 -0.94 -21.10
C SER A 573 -19.57 0.51 -21.46
N LEU A 574 -20.23 1.52 -20.86
CA LEU A 574 -19.87 2.93 -21.03
C LEU A 574 -18.50 3.24 -20.42
N GLU A 575 -18.26 2.80 -19.18
CA GLU A 575 -16.98 2.87 -18.47
C GLU A 575 -15.82 2.29 -19.31
N THR A 576 -16.00 1.06 -19.79
CA THR A 576 -15.01 0.35 -20.62
C THR A 576 -14.78 1.07 -21.94
N THR A 577 -15.84 1.52 -22.62
CA THR A 577 -15.71 2.24 -23.91
C THR A 577 -14.89 3.52 -23.76
N PHE A 578 -15.14 4.31 -22.70
CA PHE A 578 -14.40 5.55 -22.46
C PHE A 578 -12.91 5.30 -22.21
N ARG A 579 -12.58 4.32 -21.36
CA ARG A 579 -11.19 4.00 -21.02
C ARG A 579 -10.45 3.33 -22.19
N LEU A 580 -11.11 2.51 -23.01
CA LEU A 580 -10.51 1.96 -24.24
C LEU A 580 -10.19 3.04 -25.27
N GLU A 581 -11.00 4.09 -25.43
CA GLU A 581 -10.64 5.21 -26.30
C GLU A 581 -9.47 6.03 -25.75
N ALA A 582 -9.35 6.14 -24.41
CA ALA A 582 -8.15 6.72 -23.79
C ALA A 582 -6.89 5.87 -24.08
N LEU A 583 -6.97 4.54 -24.00
CA LEU A 583 -5.89 3.63 -24.39
C LEU A 583 -5.54 3.79 -25.89
N HIS A 584 -6.53 3.82 -26.79
CA HIS A 584 -6.29 4.07 -28.21
C HIS A 584 -5.63 5.42 -28.46
N ARG A 585 -6.01 6.48 -27.72
CA ARG A 585 -5.35 7.78 -27.78
C ARG A 585 -3.89 7.69 -27.34
N GLN A 586 -3.59 6.98 -26.25
CA GLN A 586 -2.21 6.78 -25.78
C GLN A 586 -1.36 5.98 -26.79
N ILE A 587 -1.93 4.93 -27.41
CA ILE A 587 -1.31 4.19 -28.52
C ILE A 587 -0.96 5.12 -29.69
N ARG A 588 -1.86 6.03 -30.08
CA ARG A 588 -1.64 7.00 -31.17
C ARG A 588 -0.53 8.02 -30.85
N ILE A 589 -0.32 8.35 -29.58
CA ILE A 589 0.69 9.34 -29.13
C ILE A 589 2.07 8.70 -28.97
N LEU A 590 2.16 7.54 -28.30
CA LEU A 590 3.44 6.90 -27.96
C LEU A 590 3.94 5.91 -29.03
N GLY A 591 3.11 5.59 -30.03
CA GLY A 591 3.37 4.57 -31.03
C GLY A 591 3.06 3.15 -30.53
N GLN A 592 2.82 2.22 -31.45
CA GLN A 592 2.51 0.83 -31.12
C GLN A 592 3.75 0.03 -30.67
N ASP A 593 4.92 0.33 -31.23
CA ASP A 593 6.13 -0.49 -31.07
C ASP A 593 7.06 -0.06 -29.92
N THR A 594 6.67 0.95 -29.12
CA THR A 594 7.46 1.36 -27.94
C THR A 594 7.56 0.22 -26.90
N PRO A 595 8.72 0.00 -26.24
CA PRO A 595 8.85 -1.03 -25.20
C PRO A 595 7.79 -0.92 -24.09
N LEU A 596 7.36 0.31 -23.77
CA LEU A 596 6.33 0.60 -22.77
C LEU A 596 4.92 0.15 -23.17
N SER A 597 4.67 -0.16 -24.45
CA SER A 597 3.36 -0.66 -24.91
C SER A 597 3.18 -2.16 -24.66
N ARG A 598 4.25 -2.87 -24.30
CA ARG A 598 4.23 -4.30 -24.01
C ARG A 598 3.52 -4.52 -22.68
N LEU A 599 2.72 -5.59 -22.61
CA LEU A 599 1.98 -5.93 -21.40
C LEU A 599 2.93 -6.32 -20.25
N GLN A 600 3.93 -7.15 -20.56
CA GLN A 600 5.12 -7.35 -19.73
C GLN A 600 6.23 -6.48 -20.32
N ALA A 601 6.46 -5.32 -19.71
CA ALA A 601 7.54 -4.42 -20.10
C ALA A 601 8.84 -4.90 -19.46
N LYS A 602 9.93 -4.99 -20.23
CA LYS A 602 11.24 -5.28 -19.67
C LYS A 602 11.87 -4.01 -19.12
N LEU A 603 12.38 -4.09 -17.90
CA LEU A 603 13.08 -2.99 -17.23
C LEU A 603 14.58 -3.19 -17.38
N GLU A 604 15.20 -2.34 -18.18
CA GLU A 604 16.67 -2.23 -18.21
C GLU A 604 17.15 -1.55 -16.91
N PRO A 605 18.33 -1.92 -16.37
CA PRO A 605 18.88 -1.29 -15.17
C PRO A 605 18.94 0.24 -15.28
N GLY A 606 18.48 0.94 -14.24
CA GLY A 606 18.39 2.40 -14.23
C GLY A 606 17.11 2.98 -14.86
N VAL A 607 16.21 2.18 -15.43
CA VAL A 607 14.86 2.66 -15.78
C VAL A 607 14.00 2.72 -14.52
N ASN A 608 13.35 3.87 -14.27
CA ASN A 608 12.41 4.03 -13.16
C ASN A 608 11.10 3.25 -13.43
N PRO A 609 10.66 2.33 -12.54
CA PRO A 609 9.39 1.61 -12.67
C PRO A 609 8.16 2.49 -12.83
N SER A 610 8.18 3.71 -12.29
CA SER A 610 7.06 4.65 -12.37
C SER A 610 6.70 5.02 -13.82
N ASN A 611 7.61 4.82 -14.78
CA ASN A 611 7.31 4.96 -16.21
C ASN A 611 6.30 3.92 -16.75
N LEU A 612 6.08 2.83 -16.00
CA LEU A 612 5.07 1.81 -16.29
C LEU A 612 3.66 2.23 -15.81
N MET A 613 3.51 3.33 -15.06
CA MET A 613 2.21 3.87 -14.62
C MET A 613 1.47 4.54 -15.78
N ASN A 614 0.89 3.73 -16.66
CA ASN A 614 0.28 4.17 -17.90
C ASN A 614 -0.80 3.17 -18.34
N LEU A 615 -1.70 3.57 -19.27
CA LEU A 615 -2.87 2.75 -19.63
C LEU A 615 -2.52 1.41 -20.29
N PHE A 616 -1.27 1.15 -20.69
CA PHE A 616 -0.89 -0.20 -21.13
C PHE A 616 -0.96 -1.19 -19.97
N THR A 617 -0.48 -0.82 -18.78
CA THR A 617 -0.49 -1.70 -17.60
C THR A 617 -1.91 -2.00 -17.13
N TYR A 618 -2.77 -0.97 -17.05
CA TYR A 618 -4.18 -1.09 -16.66
C TYR A 618 -5.04 -1.69 -17.78
N GLU A 619 -5.22 -0.96 -18.88
CA GLU A 619 -6.26 -1.25 -19.89
C GLU A 619 -5.85 -2.36 -20.85
N LYS A 620 -4.58 -2.47 -21.23
CA LYS A 620 -4.11 -3.62 -22.02
C LYS A 620 -4.03 -4.88 -21.15
N GLY A 621 -3.72 -4.73 -19.86
CA GLY A 621 -3.86 -5.79 -18.84
C GLY A 621 -5.29 -6.29 -18.74
N PHE A 622 -6.25 -5.39 -18.53
CA PHE A 622 -7.67 -5.70 -18.62
C PHE A 622 -8.04 -6.43 -19.92
N CYS A 623 -7.64 -5.91 -21.08
CA CYS A 623 -8.00 -6.51 -22.37
C CYS A 623 -7.54 -7.96 -22.46
N PHE A 624 -6.35 -8.26 -21.94
CA PHE A 624 -5.81 -9.61 -21.90
C PHE A 624 -6.57 -10.51 -20.92
N VAL A 625 -6.80 -10.06 -19.68
CA VAL A 625 -7.55 -10.81 -18.66
C VAL A 625 -9.00 -11.06 -19.12
N HIS A 626 -9.66 -10.05 -19.67
CA HIS A 626 -11.00 -10.14 -20.22
C HIS A 626 -11.05 -11.11 -21.41
N TYR A 627 -10.05 -11.09 -22.30
CA TYR A 627 -9.94 -12.08 -23.38
C TYR A 627 -9.81 -13.51 -22.86
N LEU A 628 -9.00 -13.76 -21.81
CA LEU A 628 -8.92 -15.07 -21.16
C LEU A 628 -10.27 -15.49 -20.56
N SER A 629 -10.97 -14.57 -19.90
CA SER A 629 -12.34 -14.78 -19.38
C SER A 629 -13.33 -15.17 -20.49
N GLN A 630 -13.28 -14.50 -21.65
CA GLN A 630 -14.09 -14.86 -22.83
C GLN A 630 -13.72 -16.24 -23.41
N LEU A 631 -12.44 -16.64 -23.41
CA LEU A 631 -12.01 -17.97 -23.84
C LEU A 631 -12.52 -19.09 -22.91
N CYS A 632 -12.76 -18.80 -21.62
CA CYS A 632 -13.42 -19.72 -20.70
C CYS A 632 -14.92 -19.90 -20.97
N GLY A 633 -15.51 -19.09 -21.86
CA GLY A 633 -16.90 -19.16 -22.31
C GLY A 633 -17.93 -18.63 -21.31
N ASP A 634 -17.65 -18.73 -20.01
CA ASP A 634 -18.45 -18.17 -18.92
C ASP A 634 -17.54 -17.32 -18.00
N PRO A 635 -17.80 -16.01 -17.87
CA PRO A 635 -17.07 -15.15 -16.95
C PRO A 635 -17.14 -15.61 -15.48
N ASP A 636 -18.19 -16.30 -15.04
CA ASP A 636 -18.32 -16.76 -13.66
C ASP A 636 -17.41 -17.97 -13.37
N HIS A 637 -17.13 -18.81 -14.38
CA HIS A 637 -16.09 -19.83 -14.27
C HIS A 637 -14.69 -19.22 -14.16
N PHE A 638 -14.42 -18.10 -14.84
CA PHE A 638 -13.13 -17.42 -14.74
C PHE A 638 -12.95 -16.73 -13.38
N ASP A 639 -13.98 -16.09 -12.84
CA ASP A 639 -13.93 -15.53 -11.49
C ASP A 639 -13.75 -16.61 -10.42
N ALA A 640 -14.39 -17.77 -10.57
CA ALA A 640 -14.16 -18.92 -9.69
C ALA A 640 -12.69 -19.42 -9.74
N PHE A 641 -12.05 -19.38 -10.92
CA PHE A 641 -10.61 -19.65 -11.07
C PHE A 641 -9.74 -18.59 -10.38
N LEU A 642 -10.04 -17.30 -10.53
CA LEU A 642 -9.32 -16.22 -9.85
C LEU A 642 -9.42 -16.37 -8.32
N ARG A 643 -10.62 -16.63 -7.80
CA ARG A 643 -10.86 -16.89 -6.37
C ARG A 643 -10.02 -18.05 -5.84
N VAL A 644 -10.00 -19.18 -6.54
CA VAL A 644 -9.15 -20.34 -6.17
C VAL A 644 -7.67 -19.99 -6.24
N SER A 645 -7.24 -19.19 -7.22
CA SER A 645 -5.85 -18.75 -7.36
C SER A 645 -5.40 -17.89 -6.19
N ILE A 646 -6.24 -16.97 -5.69
CA ILE A 646 -5.94 -16.15 -4.51
C ILE A 646 -5.75 -17.04 -3.26
N PHE A 647 -6.63 -18.02 -3.04
CA PHE A 647 -6.50 -18.98 -1.93
C PHE A 647 -5.36 -20.00 -2.07
N ALA A 648 -4.75 -20.12 -3.25
CA ALA A 648 -3.61 -21.03 -3.47
C ALA A 648 -2.25 -20.34 -3.30
N ILE A 649 -2.23 -19.00 -3.24
CA ILE A 649 -1.02 -18.17 -3.12
C ILE A 649 -0.81 -17.70 -1.68
N ASN A 650 -1.89 -17.50 -0.92
CA ASN A 650 -1.88 -17.16 0.50
C ASN A 650 -1.97 -18.43 1.38
#